data_AF-A0A940SRZ7-F1
#
_entry.id   AF-A0A940SRZ7-F1
#
_cell.length_a   1.000
_cell.length_b   1.000
_cell.length_c   1.000
_cell.angle_alpha   90.00
_cell.angle_beta   90.00
_cell.angle_gamma   90.00
#
_symmetry.space_group_name_H-M   'P 1'
#
loop_
_entity.id
_entity.type
_entity.pdbx_description
1 polymer ?
#
loop_
_entity_poly.entity_id
_entity_poly.type
_entity_poly.pdbx_seq_one_letter_code
_entity_poly.pdbx_strand_id
1 'polypeptide(L)'
;MKWMKQLLLTAACMTAICLPAAPMAETLSSAVLTVQAEEESPTEFPTSGNCGENAGWTIDEEGTLTISGTGKVKHSDWDADAIRKIVIEEGVTGIGMAAFHHCANLTAVTLPDSLEYIDAMAFEYCVKLPAVTIPVNVDSIGDGAFMGCTALAKINIMSPDSDMLGEGRTICNVYGEDKTATFDGVIHGYERSTAQAYAEKYGYAFENHGAVKDLVYGKCGKDLKWRLTKEGLLTIRGTGQMADDLSGCWEPYKEYAKQVVIKDGVTSISANAFKEYTDLTSVTIADTVTSIGNNAFDNCQGLKTITIPGSVESFGKELFRFCQGLKSVTVGEGVTCLGESMFYRCDNLTDVTLPTTLTTISRLSFSGCHSLKTIELPASVNTIAELAFISCDSLQEISIPDGVTSIEKDTFERCSRLTTVTIPDSVTVIGQGAFNGCRDLSSVTIPDSVTSIETSAFYGCSDLGSITIPESVTSLGEMVFYECHSLTSIRIPATVTSIGSALVTGCEKITAIEVDKNNPNYTTVNGVLFTKDMDKIIAYPCGREGAYTIPDSVTQIGGRTFYECYKLTDVSIPAGVTTIGNGAFADCTALLSITIPAGVEKLPWEVFVGCSSLTEVTVPENVTLLDGNAFSRCESLQKITILNPECTFYGNSLLICNETSELYTGIYHGVIRGYADSSAQVCAEEYGYTFRKIMTLGDVNDDETVNASDAAQILIAAASAGAGRDLGLTEEQTEAADVNGDGTINASDAAIILIYAAAAGAGQEDVKLTDFVK
;
A
#
# COMPACT_ATOMS: atom_id res chain seq x y z
N MET A 1 -47.21 -51.25 9.77
CA MET A 1 -46.87 -51.11 11.21
C MET A 1 -47.09 -52.41 12.02
N LYS A 2 -46.16 -53.38 12.00
CA LYS A 2 -46.15 -54.48 13.01
C LYS A 2 -44.78 -55.06 13.39
N TRP A 3 -43.69 -54.52 12.84
CA TRP A 3 -42.31 -54.99 13.08
C TRP A 3 -41.41 -53.97 13.82
N MET A 4 -41.86 -52.72 13.96
CA MET A 4 -41.05 -51.60 14.48
C MET A 4 -41.09 -51.45 16.03
N LYS A 5 -41.35 -52.54 16.77
CA LYS A 5 -41.33 -52.56 18.25
C LYS A 5 -40.20 -53.40 18.86
N GLN A 6 -39.33 -53.99 18.05
CA GLN A 6 -38.28 -54.91 18.53
C GLN A 6 -36.86 -54.30 18.58
N LEU A 7 -36.63 -53.08 18.05
CA LEU A 7 -35.27 -52.52 17.86
C LEU A 7 -34.84 -51.41 18.83
N LEU A 8 -35.69 -50.98 19.77
CA LEU A 8 -35.42 -49.84 20.68
C LEU A 8 -34.87 -50.24 22.07
N LEU A 9 -34.28 -51.44 22.19
CA LEU A 9 -33.65 -51.93 23.43
C LEU A 9 -32.22 -52.48 23.20
N THR A 10 -31.25 -51.60 22.89
CA THR A 10 -29.81 -51.76 23.27
C THR A 10 -28.98 -50.54 22.84
N ALA A 11 -29.07 -49.39 23.53
CA ALA A 11 -28.08 -48.30 23.41
C ALA A 11 -28.20 -47.21 24.51
N ALA A 12 -28.15 -47.57 25.80
CA ALA A 12 -27.96 -46.59 26.89
C ALA A 12 -27.47 -47.27 28.18
N CYS A 13 -26.15 -47.29 28.42
CA CYS A 13 -25.59 -47.64 29.72
C CYS A 13 -24.25 -46.88 29.91
N MET A 14 -23.94 -46.51 31.16
CA MET A 14 -22.84 -45.62 31.60
C MET A 14 -23.03 -44.15 31.17
N THR A 15 -23.51 -43.25 32.02
CA THR A 15 -22.92 -42.89 33.32
C THR A 15 -23.95 -42.20 34.23
N ALA A 16 -23.79 -42.33 35.56
CA ALA A 16 -24.68 -41.69 36.54
C ALA A 16 -23.95 -41.42 37.86
N ILE A 17 -24.07 -40.20 38.41
CA ILE A 17 -23.69 -39.83 39.78
C ILE A 17 -24.69 -38.79 40.33
N CYS A 18 -25.47 -39.19 41.37
CA CYS A 18 -26.11 -38.37 42.43
C CYS A 18 -27.08 -37.20 42.02
N LEU A 19 -28.16 -36.84 42.75
CA LEU A 19 -28.75 -37.24 44.05
C LEU A 19 -30.26 -36.75 44.08
N PRO A 20 -31.08 -36.84 45.17
CA PRO A 20 -32.25 -37.73 45.24
C PRO A 20 -33.66 -37.10 45.13
N ALA A 21 -34.67 -37.98 45.25
CA ALA A 21 -36.12 -37.78 45.05
C ALA A 21 -36.93 -37.22 46.26
N ALA A 22 -38.20 -36.87 46.00
CA ALA A 22 -39.36 -37.03 46.92
C ALA A 22 -40.72 -36.86 46.17
N PRO A 23 -41.90 -37.24 46.73
CA PRO A 23 -42.80 -38.19 46.05
C PRO A 23 -44.32 -37.82 46.03
N MET A 24 -45.17 -38.71 45.47
CA MET A 24 -46.54 -39.14 45.88
C MET A 24 -47.20 -39.89 44.67
N ALA A 25 -47.72 -41.13 44.72
CA ALA A 25 -48.81 -41.71 45.55
C ALA A 25 -50.14 -40.97 45.32
N GLU A 26 -51.30 -41.50 44.87
CA GLU A 26 -51.92 -42.83 44.80
C GLU A 26 -52.89 -42.89 43.58
N THR A 27 -53.63 -43.93 43.17
CA THR A 27 -53.86 -45.35 43.60
C THR A 27 -54.26 -46.21 42.36
N LEU A 28 -54.58 -47.51 42.52
CA LEU A 28 -55.29 -48.34 41.53
C LEU A 28 -56.68 -48.75 42.07
N SER A 29 -57.72 -48.71 41.23
CA SER A 29 -58.98 -49.45 41.45
C SER A 29 -59.62 -49.85 40.12
N SER A 30 -60.29 -51.00 40.11
CA SER A 30 -60.74 -51.72 38.92
C SER A 30 -62.13 -51.32 38.40
N ALA A 31 -62.31 -51.40 37.09
CA ALA A 31 -63.59 -51.69 36.45
C ALA A 31 -63.35 -52.41 35.12
N VAL A 32 -64.01 -53.55 34.91
CA VAL A 32 -64.02 -54.28 33.64
C VAL A 32 -65.13 -53.71 32.77
N LEU A 33 -64.85 -53.29 31.53
CA LEU A 33 -65.90 -53.04 30.53
C LEU A 33 -65.47 -53.47 29.12
N THR A 34 -66.28 -54.37 28.56
CA THR A 34 -66.57 -54.64 27.14
C THR A 34 -65.66 -54.10 26.04
N VAL A 35 -65.11 -55.02 25.24
CA VAL A 35 -64.61 -54.74 23.88
C VAL A 35 -65.78 -54.40 22.97
N GLN A 36 -65.77 -53.20 22.38
CA GLN A 36 -66.36 -52.95 21.07
C GLN A 36 -65.21 -52.64 20.11
N ALA A 37 -65.23 -53.27 18.93
CA ALA A 37 -64.37 -52.88 17.84
C ALA A 37 -65.03 -51.70 17.13
N GLU A 38 -64.41 -50.52 17.19
CA GLU A 38 -64.71 -49.43 16.27
C GLU A 38 -63.95 -49.71 14.96
N GLU A 39 -64.64 -49.61 13.83
CA GLU A 39 -64.00 -49.63 12.51
C GLU A 39 -63.26 -48.29 12.34
N GLU A 40 -61.93 -48.33 12.27
CA GLU A 40 -61.15 -47.12 11.95
C GLU A 40 -61.51 -46.63 10.55
N SER A 41 -62.00 -45.39 10.47
CA SER A 41 -62.11 -44.65 9.21
C SER A 41 -60.75 -44.57 8.53
N PRO A 42 -60.67 -44.63 7.18
CA PRO A 42 -59.40 -44.55 6.48
C PRO A 42 -58.65 -43.27 6.87
N THR A 43 -57.40 -43.43 7.29
CA THR A 43 -56.50 -42.31 7.56
C THR A 43 -56.20 -41.59 6.24
N GLU A 44 -56.79 -40.42 6.07
CA GLU A 44 -56.53 -39.55 4.93
C GLU A 44 -55.11 -38.99 5.06
N PHE A 45 -54.20 -39.44 4.18
CA PHE A 45 -52.80 -38.99 4.21
C PHE A 45 -52.70 -37.53 3.76
N PRO A 46 -51.74 -36.75 4.31
CA PRO A 46 -51.51 -35.39 3.85
C PRO A 46 -51.05 -35.39 2.37
N THR A 47 -51.50 -34.39 1.61
CA THR A 47 -51.05 -34.15 0.23
C THR A 47 -49.97 -33.07 0.13
N SER A 48 -49.57 -32.48 1.26
CA SER A 48 -48.45 -31.54 1.35
C SER A 48 -47.93 -31.44 2.78
N GLY A 49 -46.68 -31.01 2.94
CA GLY A 49 -46.05 -30.84 4.25
C GLY A 49 -44.62 -30.29 4.16
N ASN A 50 -43.88 -30.41 5.26
CA ASN A 50 -42.46 -30.04 5.33
C ASN A 50 -41.58 -31.30 5.36
N CYS A 51 -40.45 -31.29 4.68
CA CYS A 51 -39.50 -32.42 4.63
C CYS A 51 -38.06 -32.00 4.90
N GLY A 52 -37.86 -30.87 5.56
CA GLY A 52 -36.55 -30.35 5.92
C GLY A 52 -36.70 -29.17 6.86
N GLU A 53 -35.62 -28.41 7.03
CA GLU A 53 -35.68 -27.13 7.73
C GLU A 53 -36.29 -26.04 6.83
N ASN A 54 -35.88 -26.01 5.55
CA ASN A 54 -36.34 -25.05 4.54
C ASN A 54 -36.90 -25.73 3.27
N ALA A 55 -37.30 -26.99 3.36
CA ALA A 55 -37.83 -27.78 2.24
C ALA A 55 -39.27 -28.23 2.50
N GLY A 56 -40.16 -27.94 1.55
CA GLY A 56 -41.57 -28.33 1.53
C GLY A 56 -41.84 -29.39 0.47
N TRP A 57 -42.95 -30.12 0.61
CA TRP A 57 -43.36 -31.17 -0.33
C TRP A 57 -44.85 -31.13 -0.66
N THR A 58 -45.20 -31.64 -1.84
CA THR A 58 -46.59 -31.84 -2.32
C THR A 58 -46.72 -33.15 -3.09
N ILE A 59 -47.88 -33.80 -3.05
CA ILE A 59 -48.21 -34.98 -3.88
C ILE A 59 -49.45 -34.65 -4.73
N ASP A 60 -49.36 -34.86 -6.05
CA ASP A 60 -50.48 -34.73 -6.99
C ASP A 60 -51.33 -36.02 -7.09
N GLU A 61 -52.47 -35.95 -7.79
CA GLU A 61 -53.40 -37.09 -7.97
C GLU A 61 -52.76 -38.26 -8.75
N GLU A 62 -51.74 -37.98 -9.56
CA GLU A 62 -50.93 -38.96 -10.29
C GLU A 62 -49.83 -39.63 -9.43
N GLY A 63 -49.59 -39.15 -8.21
CA GLY A 63 -48.58 -39.67 -7.28
C GLY A 63 -47.16 -39.11 -7.50
N THR A 64 -47.02 -37.92 -8.07
CA THR A 64 -45.75 -37.18 -8.12
C THR A 64 -45.51 -36.47 -6.80
N LEU A 65 -44.50 -36.90 -6.04
CA LEU A 65 -43.95 -36.15 -4.93
C LEU A 65 -43.02 -35.06 -5.47
N THR A 66 -43.45 -33.80 -5.41
CA THR A 66 -42.60 -32.64 -5.72
C THR A 66 -42.05 -32.05 -4.43
N ILE A 67 -40.73 -31.83 -4.38
CA ILE A 67 -40.02 -31.22 -3.25
C ILE A 67 -39.36 -29.93 -3.71
N SER A 68 -39.66 -28.85 -2.99
CA SER A 68 -39.24 -27.48 -3.29
C SER A 68 -38.62 -26.81 -2.06
N GLY A 69 -37.75 -25.83 -2.27
CA GLY A 69 -37.06 -25.11 -1.18
C GLY A 69 -35.58 -25.47 -1.11
N THR A 70 -34.96 -25.36 0.07
CA THR A 70 -33.51 -25.49 0.22
C THR A 70 -33.04 -26.46 1.31
N GLY A 71 -31.82 -26.96 1.13
CA GLY A 71 -31.13 -27.77 2.14
C GLY A 71 -31.42 -29.27 2.04
N LYS A 72 -31.38 -29.97 3.18
CA LYS A 72 -31.45 -31.43 3.28
C LYS A 72 -32.89 -31.92 3.43
N VAL A 73 -33.31 -32.80 2.52
CA VAL A 73 -34.55 -33.58 2.64
C VAL A 73 -34.40 -34.66 3.71
N LYS A 74 -35.42 -34.80 4.55
CA LYS A 74 -35.60 -35.85 5.56
C LYS A 74 -36.84 -36.65 5.20
N HIS A 75 -36.95 -37.87 5.73
CA HIS A 75 -38.20 -38.61 5.68
C HIS A 75 -39.32 -37.80 6.34
N SER A 76 -40.53 -37.84 5.77
CA SER A 76 -41.70 -37.07 6.22
C SER A 76 -42.97 -37.93 6.18
N ASP A 77 -44.11 -37.35 6.51
CA ASP A 77 -45.41 -38.01 6.71
C ASP A 77 -46.20 -38.29 5.40
N TRP A 78 -45.52 -38.33 4.27
CA TRP A 78 -46.08 -38.73 2.98
C TRP A 78 -46.45 -40.22 2.92
N ASP A 79 -47.47 -40.54 2.11
CA ASP A 79 -47.80 -41.93 1.78
C ASP A 79 -46.80 -42.52 0.77
N ALA A 80 -45.88 -43.35 1.26
CA ALA A 80 -44.89 -44.06 0.42
C ALA A 80 -45.54 -45.02 -0.61
N ASP A 81 -46.76 -45.50 -0.37
CA ASP A 81 -47.50 -46.34 -1.32
C ASP A 81 -48.18 -45.51 -2.42
N ALA A 82 -48.46 -44.23 -2.18
CA ALA A 82 -49.00 -43.32 -3.21
C ALA A 82 -47.94 -42.90 -4.24
N ILE A 83 -46.67 -42.78 -3.83
CA ILE A 83 -45.58 -42.21 -4.65
C ILE A 83 -45.29 -43.07 -5.90
N ARG A 84 -45.47 -42.46 -7.07
CA ARG A 84 -45.15 -42.99 -8.41
C ARG A 84 -43.91 -42.34 -9.01
N LYS A 85 -43.69 -41.06 -8.72
CA LYS A 85 -42.59 -40.24 -9.23
C LYS A 85 -42.09 -39.31 -8.14
N ILE A 86 -40.80 -39.00 -8.12
CA ILE A 86 -40.22 -37.95 -7.27
C ILE A 86 -39.60 -36.88 -8.16
N VAL A 87 -39.88 -35.62 -7.89
CA VAL A 87 -39.23 -34.45 -8.49
C VAL A 87 -38.66 -33.60 -7.37
N ILE A 88 -37.33 -33.50 -7.31
CA ILE A 88 -36.64 -32.61 -6.39
C ILE A 88 -36.20 -31.39 -7.21
N GLU A 89 -36.62 -30.20 -6.78
CA GLU A 89 -36.31 -28.93 -7.45
C GLU A 89 -34.94 -28.36 -7.03
N GLU A 90 -34.44 -27.40 -7.80
CA GLU A 90 -33.19 -26.71 -7.51
C GLU A 90 -33.23 -25.97 -6.15
N GLY A 91 -32.12 -26.07 -5.41
CA GLY A 91 -31.95 -25.54 -4.06
C GLY A 91 -31.81 -26.64 -2.99
N VAL A 92 -32.31 -27.85 -3.27
CA VAL A 92 -32.13 -29.02 -2.42
C VAL A 92 -30.71 -29.55 -2.55
N THR A 93 -29.96 -29.55 -1.44
CA THR A 93 -28.55 -29.93 -1.41
C THR A 93 -28.28 -31.35 -0.97
N GLY A 94 -29.28 -32.06 -0.42
CA GLY A 94 -29.07 -33.44 0.01
C GLY A 94 -30.33 -34.25 0.24
N ILE A 95 -30.23 -35.56 -0.01
CA ILE A 95 -31.25 -36.54 0.36
C ILE A 95 -30.79 -37.25 1.62
N GLY A 96 -31.57 -37.13 2.69
CA GLY A 96 -31.25 -37.69 4.00
C GLY A 96 -31.48 -39.19 4.13
N MET A 97 -30.90 -39.74 5.19
CA MET A 97 -30.96 -41.18 5.50
C MET A 97 -32.40 -41.69 5.46
N ALA A 98 -32.63 -42.76 4.69
CA ALA A 98 -33.93 -43.39 4.49
C ALA A 98 -35.08 -42.46 4.03
N ALA A 99 -34.80 -41.29 3.45
CA ALA A 99 -35.84 -40.31 3.07
C ALA A 99 -36.99 -40.94 2.25
N PHE A 100 -36.67 -41.68 1.20
CA PHE A 100 -37.60 -42.34 0.28
C PHE A 100 -37.54 -43.88 0.38
N HIS A 101 -37.13 -44.41 1.53
CA HIS A 101 -37.16 -45.85 1.76
C HIS A 101 -38.58 -46.42 1.59
N HIS A 102 -38.67 -47.65 1.09
CA HIS A 102 -39.92 -48.37 0.81
C HIS A 102 -40.94 -47.65 -0.09
N CYS A 103 -40.54 -46.69 -0.93
CA CYS A 103 -41.38 -46.17 -2.02
C CYS A 103 -41.52 -47.23 -3.14
N ALA A 104 -42.16 -48.36 -2.84
CA ALA A 104 -42.25 -49.57 -3.67
C ALA A 104 -43.04 -49.34 -4.98
N ASN A 105 -43.69 -48.19 -5.10
CA ASN A 105 -44.48 -47.75 -6.24
C ASN A 105 -43.75 -46.73 -7.14
N LEU A 106 -42.57 -46.27 -6.74
CA LEU A 106 -41.72 -45.33 -7.46
C LEU A 106 -41.21 -45.91 -8.79
N THR A 107 -41.36 -45.15 -9.87
CA THR A 107 -40.95 -45.52 -11.24
C THR A 107 -40.04 -44.50 -11.91
N ALA A 108 -39.90 -43.30 -11.35
CA ALA A 108 -39.00 -42.26 -11.85
C ALA A 108 -38.61 -41.29 -10.74
N VAL A 109 -37.36 -40.84 -10.76
CA VAL A 109 -36.86 -39.77 -9.88
C VAL A 109 -36.13 -38.72 -10.72
N THR A 110 -36.33 -37.44 -10.40
CA THR A 110 -35.59 -36.31 -10.94
C THR A 110 -34.83 -35.65 -9.80
N LEU A 111 -33.50 -35.54 -9.97
CA LEU A 111 -32.57 -34.97 -9.00
C LEU A 111 -31.97 -33.68 -9.59
N PRO A 112 -31.85 -32.59 -8.82
CA PRO A 112 -31.37 -31.30 -9.29
C PRO A 112 -29.84 -31.23 -9.34
N ASP A 113 -29.27 -30.32 -10.13
CA ASP A 113 -27.83 -30.11 -10.17
C ASP A 113 -27.27 -29.49 -8.88
N SER A 114 -28.12 -28.89 -8.03
CA SER A 114 -27.76 -28.47 -6.66
C SER A 114 -27.56 -29.62 -5.65
N LEU A 115 -27.83 -30.87 -6.01
CA LEU A 115 -27.69 -32.01 -5.09
C LEU A 115 -26.23 -32.37 -4.82
N GLU A 116 -25.81 -32.35 -3.56
CA GLU A 116 -24.44 -32.62 -3.12
C GLU A 116 -24.25 -34.01 -2.48
N TYR A 117 -25.29 -34.62 -1.88
CA TYR A 117 -25.17 -35.95 -1.27
C TYR A 117 -26.48 -36.75 -1.24
N ILE A 118 -26.32 -38.07 -1.28
CA ILE A 118 -27.40 -39.05 -1.10
C ILE A 118 -26.98 -39.96 0.06
N ASP A 119 -27.65 -39.83 1.21
CA ASP A 119 -27.31 -40.57 2.43
C ASP A 119 -27.60 -42.08 2.32
N ALA A 120 -27.19 -42.81 3.37
CA ALA A 120 -27.50 -44.23 3.55
C ALA A 120 -29.01 -44.54 3.43
N MET A 121 -29.35 -45.65 2.78
CA MET A 121 -30.72 -46.15 2.61
C MET A 121 -31.70 -45.18 1.91
N ALA A 122 -31.24 -44.09 1.29
CA ALA A 122 -32.08 -43.01 0.76
C ALA A 122 -33.26 -43.46 -0.13
N PHE A 123 -33.06 -44.45 -0.99
CA PHE A 123 -34.07 -45.08 -1.86
C PHE A 123 -34.20 -46.59 -1.61
N GLU A 124 -33.90 -47.06 -0.40
CA GLU A 124 -33.93 -48.48 -0.06
C GLU A 124 -35.30 -49.12 -0.40
N TYR A 125 -35.30 -50.30 -1.01
CA TYR A 125 -36.50 -51.04 -1.45
C TYR A 125 -37.46 -50.26 -2.39
N CYS A 126 -36.95 -49.35 -3.21
CA CYS A 126 -37.71 -48.77 -4.34
C CYS A 126 -37.81 -49.78 -5.52
N VAL A 127 -38.48 -50.91 -5.28
CA VAL A 127 -38.49 -52.13 -6.12
C VAL A 127 -38.94 -51.96 -7.58
N LYS A 128 -39.58 -50.84 -7.93
CA LYS A 128 -40.06 -50.53 -9.30
C LYS A 128 -39.24 -49.45 -10.03
N LEU A 129 -38.24 -48.86 -9.40
CA LEU A 129 -37.40 -47.82 -10.01
C LEU A 129 -36.49 -48.45 -11.09
N PRO A 130 -36.67 -48.15 -12.39
CA PRO A 130 -35.94 -48.84 -13.46
C PRO A 130 -34.58 -48.20 -13.75
N ALA A 131 -34.47 -46.89 -13.51
CA ALA A 131 -33.24 -46.13 -13.67
C ALA A 131 -33.20 -44.88 -12.79
N VAL A 132 -31.98 -44.43 -12.47
CA VAL A 132 -31.72 -43.14 -11.81
C VAL A 132 -30.49 -42.47 -12.46
N THR A 133 -30.50 -41.14 -12.51
CA THR A 133 -29.33 -40.33 -12.89
C THR A 133 -28.92 -39.50 -11.68
N ILE A 134 -27.69 -39.72 -11.21
CA ILE A 134 -27.06 -38.99 -10.13
C ILE A 134 -26.34 -37.77 -10.73
N PRO A 135 -26.66 -36.52 -10.31
CA PRO A 135 -26.07 -35.29 -10.83
C PRO A 135 -24.54 -35.20 -10.66
N VAL A 136 -23.92 -34.30 -11.44
CA VAL A 136 -22.45 -34.10 -11.45
C VAL A 136 -21.91 -33.56 -10.11
N ASN A 137 -22.73 -32.85 -9.35
CA ASN A 137 -22.33 -32.24 -8.09
C ASN A 137 -22.42 -33.15 -6.87
N VAL A 138 -22.93 -34.38 -7.01
CA VAL A 138 -23.00 -35.32 -5.89
C VAL A 138 -21.59 -35.76 -5.49
N ASP A 139 -21.24 -35.47 -4.24
CA ASP A 139 -19.95 -35.75 -3.63
C ASP A 139 -19.89 -37.12 -2.95
N SER A 140 -21.03 -37.65 -2.50
CA SER A 140 -21.14 -38.99 -1.91
C SER A 140 -22.50 -39.66 -2.11
N ILE A 141 -22.47 -40.99 -2.21
CA ILE A 141 -23.64 -41.88 -2.27
C ILE A 141 -23.49 -42.92 -1.16
N GLY A 142 -24.49 -42.98 -0.28
CA GLY A 142 -24.45 -43.64 1.01
C GLY A 142 -24.60 -45.16 1.00
N ASP A 143 -24.27 -45.76 2.14
CA ASP A 143 -24.43 -47.19 2.40
C ASP A 143 -25.90 -47.63 2.24
N GLY A 144 -26.17 -48.57 1.33
CA GLY A 144 -27.53 -49.02 1.06
C GLY A 144 -28.41 -48.04 0.27
N ALA A 145 -27.87 -46.94 -0.27
CA ALA A 145 -28.66 -45.88 -0.91
C ALA A 145 -29.68 -46.39 -1.97
N PHE A 146 -29.30 -47.41 -2.75
CA PHE A 146 -30.18 -48.10 -3.71
C PHE A 146 -30.28 -49.60 -3.43
N MET A 147 -30.19 -50.02 -2.16
CA MET A 147 -30.36 -51.43 -1.78
C MET A 147 -31.82 -51.87 -1.98
N GLY A 148 -32.03 -53.07 -2.52
CA GLY A 148 -33.37 -53.63 -2.73
C GLY A 148 -34.14 -53.03 -3.92
N CYS A 149 -33.52 -52.20 -4.75
CA CYS A 149 -34.12 -51.63 -5.95
C CYS A 149 -34.15 -52.65 -7.11
N THR A 150 -34.91 -53.75 -6.96
CA THR A 150 -34.86 -54.93 -7.83
C THR A 150 -35.20 -54.71 -9.32
N ALA A 151 -35.77 -53.56 -9.70
CA ALA A 151 -36.01 -53.22 -11.10
C ALA A 151 -34.90 -52.35 -11.72
N LEU A 152 -33.89 -51.93 -10.94
CA LEU A 152 -32.88 -50.96 -11.33
C LEU A 152 -31.90 -51.53 -12.35
N ALA A 153 -32.29 -51.54 -13.62
CA ALA A 153 -31.45 -52.01 -14.71
C ALA A 153 -30.31 -51.05 -15.05
N LYS A 154 -30.38 -49.78 -14.62
CA LYS A 154 -29.43 -48.73 -15.03
C LYS A 154 -29.26 -47.63 -13.98
N ILE A 155 -28.02 -47.29 -13.63
CA ILE A 155 -27.71 -46.10 -12.84
C ILE A 155 -26.65 -45.26 -13.56
N ASN A 156 -26.98 -44.01 -13.89
CA ASN A 156 -26.01 -43.05 -14.45
C ASN A 156 -25.39 -42.25 -13.31
N ILE A 157 -24.08 -42.27 -13.17
CA ILE A 157 -23.36 -41.46 -12.18
C ILE A 157 -22.57 -40.38 -12.93
N MET A 158 -23.14 -39.17 -12.98
CA MET A 158 -22.56 -38.02 -13.68
C MET A 158 -21.44 -37.35 -12.87
N SER A 159 -21.23 -37.75 -11.60
CA SER A 159 -20.12 -37.29 -10.78
C SER A 159 -18.94 -38.28 -10.89
N PRO A 160 -17.79 -37.89 -11.47
CA PRO A 160 -16.65 -38.80 -11.70
C PRO A 160 -15.92 -39.21 -10.41
N ASP A 161 -16.09 -38.45 -9.33
CA ASP A 161 -15.26 -38.55 -8.13
C ASP A 161 -16.08 -38.69 -6.82
N SER A 162 -17.40 -38.89 -6.95
CA SER A 162 -18.34 -39.19 -5.84
C SER A 162 -17.90 -40.40 -5.00
N ASP A 163 -17.90 -40.28 -3.69
CA ASP A 163 -17.57 -41.40 -2.80
C ASP A 163 -18.72 -42.42 -2.70
N MET A 164 -18.41 -43.68 -3.00
CA MET A 164 -19.36 -44.81 -2.99
C MET A 164 -19.24 -45.57 -1.66
N LEU A 165 -20.10 -45.23 -0.69
CA LEU A 165 -20.01 -45.71 0.69
C LEU A 165 -20.76 -47.04 0.90
N GLY A 166 -20.27 -47.91 1.80
CA GLY A 166 -21.03 -49.10 2.25
C GLY A 166 -20.50 -50.50 1.87
N GLU A 167 -19.27 -50.62 1.38
CA GLU A 167 -18.63 -51.92 1.06
C GLU A 167 -19.41 -52.81 0.06
N GLY A 168 -20.00 -52.19 -0.98
CA GLY A 168 -20.75 -52.92 -2.04
C GLY A 168 -22.26 -52.96 -1.81
N ARG A 169 -22.74 -52.33 -0.72
CA ARG A 169 -24.17 -52.19 -0.42
C ARG A 169 -24.80 -50.93 -1.04
N THR A 170 -24.01 -49.97 -1.52
CA THR A 170 -24.48 -48.71 -2.15
C THR A 170 -25.54 -48.96 -3.23
N ILE A 171 -25.31 -49.98 -4.05
CA ILE A 171 -26.16 -50.47 -5.14
C ILE A 171 -26.16 -52.00 -5.02
N CYS A 172 -27.30 -52.62 -4.70
CA CYS A 172 -27.44 -54.08 -4.51
C CYS A 172 -28.93 -54.49 -4.51
N ASN A 173 -29.27 -55.66 -5.05
CA ASN A 173 -30.66 -56.12 -5.16
C ASN A 173 -31.16 -56.89 -3.93
N VAL A 174 -30.30 -57.53 -3.13
CA VAL A 174 -30.71 -58.42 -2.02
C VAL A 174 -29.74 -58.36 -0.84
N TYR A 175 -30.27 -58.32 0.39
CA TYR A 175 -29.52 -58.59 1.62
C TYR A 175 -29.79 -60.03 2.10
N GLY A 176 -28.72 -60.80 2.32
CA GLY A 176 -28.76 -62.16 2.84
C GLY A 176 -27.52 -62.49 3.67
N GLU A 177 -27.62 -63.50 4.52
CA GLU A 177 -26.49 -63.93 5.39
C GLU A 177 -25.29 -64.46 4.57
N ASP A 178 -25.57 -65.00 3.37
CA ASP A 178 -24.56 -65.25 2.34
C ASP A 178 -24.20 -63.95 1.62
N LYS A 179 -22.95 -63.52 1.80
CA LYS A 179 -22.43 -62.17 1.49
C LYS A 179 -22.25 -61.83 -0.01
N THR A 180 -23.09 -62.35 -0.89
CA THR A 180 -23.03 -62.05 -2.33
C THR A 180 -24.02 -60.94 -2.69
N ALA A 181 -23.62 -59.69 -2.49
CA ALA A 181 -24.37 -58.51 -2.92
C ALA A 181 -24.43 -58.45 -4.47
N THR A 182 -25.55 -58.91 -5.05
CA THR A 182 -25.74 -58.93 -6.51
C THR A 182 -26.43 -57.67 -7.01
N PHE A 183 -25.92 -57.11 -8.11
CA PHE A 183 -26.58 -56.11 -8.94
C PHE A 183 -26.45 -56.60 -10.39
N ASP A 184 -27.58 -56.68 -11.08
CA ASP A 184 -27.71 -57.24 -12.44
C ASP A 184 -27.92 -56.18 -13.53
N GLY A 185 -28.05 -54.91 -13.14
CA GLY A 185 -28.05 -53.75 -14.02
C GLY A 185 -26.65 -53.28 -14.43
N VAL A 186 -26.61 -52.14 -15.15
CA VAL A 186 -25.39 -51.49 -15.62
C VAL A 186 -25.16 -50.18 -14.87
N ILE A 187 -23.95 -50.01 -14.33
CA ILE A 187 -23.46 -48.74 -13.80
C ILE A 187 -22.85 -47.96 -14.97
N HIS A 188 -23.41 -46.79 -15.30
CA HIS A 188 -22.77 -45.86 -16.21
C HIS A 188 -22.00 -44.80 -15.42
N GLY A 189 -20.79 -44.47 -15.89
CA GLY A 189 -19.93 -43.47 -15.28
C GLY A 189 -18.79 -43.09 -16.23
N TYR A 190 -17.75 -42.42 -15.74
CA TYR A 190 -16.58 -42.07 -16.57
C TYR A 190 -15.44 -43.08 -16.42
N GLU A 191 -14.61 -43.19 -17.45
CA GLU A 191 -13.32 -43.89 -17.30
C GLU A 191 -12.48 -43.28 -16.18
N ARG A 192 -11.91 -44.15 -15.33
CA ARG A 192 -11.12 -43.84 -14.12
C ARG A 192 -11.90 -43.16 -12.99
N SER A 193 -13.23 -43.15 -13.07
CA SER A 193 -14.11 -42.65 -12.00
C SER A 193 -14.17 -43.57 -10.77
N THR A 194 -14.66 -43.03 -9.66
CA THR A 194 -15.05 -43.83 -8.49
C THR A 194 -16.17 -44.82 -8.80
N ALA A 195 -17.09 -44.49 -9.72
CA ALA A 195 -18.13 -45.40 -10.20
C ALA A 195 -17.55 -46.61 -10.93
N GLN A 196 -16.54 -46.42 -11.80
CA GLN A 196 -15.82 -47.53 -12.43
C GLN A 196 -15.11 -48.39 -11.37
N ALA A 197 -14.35 -47.77 -10.47
CA ALA A 197 -13.63 -48.49 -9.43
C ALA A 197 -14.57 -49.29 -8.49
N TYR A 198 -15.78 -48.77 -8.21
CA TYR A 198 -16.83 -49.49 -7.49
C TYR A 198 -17.34 -50.69 -8.28
N ALA A 199 -17.68 -50.51 -9.56
CA ALA A 199 -18.15 -51.59 -10.42
C ALA A 199 -17.11 -52.72 -10.56
N GLU A 200 -15.84 -52.38 -10.81
CA GLU A 200 -14.72 -53.31 -10.90
C GLU A 200 -14.49 -54.06 -9.58
N LYS A 201 -14.58 -53.39 -8.43
CA LYS A 201 -14.34 -53.98 -7.11
C LYS A 201 -15.36 -55.07 -6.75
N TYR A 202 -16.62 -54.92 -7.17
CA TYR A 202 -17.71 -55.86 -6.84
C TYR A 202 -18.20 -56.70 -8.04
N GLY A 203 -17.59 -56.55 -9.22
CA GLY A 203 -17.89 -57.35 -10.41
C GLY A 203 -19.18 -56.96 -11.14
N TYR A 204 -19.61 -55.70 -11.05
CA TYR A 204 -20.79 -55.19 -11.72
C TYR A 204 -20.50 -54.75 -13.16
N ALA A 205 -21.51 -54.79 -14.03
CA ALA A 205 -21.38 -54.29 -15.39
C ALA A 205 -21.19 -52.77 -15.42
N PHE A 206 -20.22 -52.30 -16.20
CA PHE A 206 -19.88 -50.88 -16.33
C PHE A 206 -19.87 -50.43 -17.79
N GLU A 207 -20.49 -49.28 -18.07
CA GLU A 207 -20.44 -48.62 -19.38
C GLU A 207 -19.97 -47.16 -19.25
N ASN A 208 -18.95 -46.79 -20.04
CA ASN A 208 -18.43 -45.42 -20.05
C ASN A 208 -19.44 -44.45 -20.72
N HIS A 209 -19.73 -43.32 -20.08
CA HIS A 209 -20.46 -42.18 -20.67
C HIS A 209 -19.74 -41.58 -21.90
N GLY A 210 -18.46 -41.91 -22.10
CA GLY A 210 -17.55 -41.27 -23.03
C GLY A 210 -16.85 -40.08 -22.38
N ALA A 211 -15.88 -39.50 -23.08
CA ALA A 211 -15.24 -38.27 -22.62
C ALA A 211 -16.23 -37.10 -22.70
N VAL A 212 -16.70 -36.61 -21.55
CA VAL A 212 -17.33 -35.30 -21.48
C VAL A 212 -16.23 -34.26 -21.64
N LYS A 213 -16.22 -33.56 -22.78
CA LYS A 213 -15.28 -32.47 -23.10
C LYS A 213 -15.29 -31.31 -22.12
N ASP A 214 -16.33 -31.28 -21.29
CA ASP A 214 -16.84 -30.13 -20.54
C ASP A 214 -16.66 -30.30 -19.02
N LEU A 215 -15.99 -31.36 -18.57
CA LEU A 215 -15.78 -31.69 -17.16
C LEU A 215 -14.37 -32.24 -16.97
N VAL A 216 -13.57 -31.55 -16.17
CA VAL A 216 -12.21 -31.96 -15.81
C VAL A 216 -12.16 -32.24 -14.31
N TYR A 217 -11.47 -33.29 -13.89
CA TYR A 217 -11.39 -33.66 -12.47
C TYR A 217 -10.06 -34.35 -12.15
N GLY A 218 -9.70 -34.38 -10.88
CA GLY A 218 -8.47 -35.02 -10.43
C GLY A 218 -8.35 -35.10 -8.91
N LYS A 219 -7.15 -35.46 -8.46
CA LYS A 219 -6.75 -35.38 -7.06
C LYS A 219 -5.79 -34.20 -6.88
N CYS A 220 -5.66 -33.72 -5.65
CA CYS A 220 -4.59 -32.82 -5.29
C CYS A 220 -4.00 -33.25 -3.94
N GLY A 221 -2.70 -33.56 -3.92
CA GLY A 221 -2.08 -34.19 -2.77
C GLY A 221 -2.66 -35.58 -2.46
N LYS A 222 -2.71 -35.94 -1.17
CA LYS A 222 -3.05 -37.28 -0.70
C LYS A 222 -4.57 -37.54 -0.67
N ASP A 223 -5.31 -36.61 -0.08
CA ASP A 223 -6.68 -36.83 0.39
C ASP A 223 -7.70 -35.83 -0.21
N LEU A 224 -7.27 -34.85 -1.02
CA LEU A 224 -8.17 -33.92 -1.71
C LEU A 224 -8.49 -34.36 -3.15
N LYS A 225 -9.71 -34.02 -3.58
CA LYS A 225 -10.25 -34.18 -4.93
C LYS A 225 -10.70 -32.82 -5.45
N TRP A 226 -10.71 -32.67 -6.77
CA TRP A 226 -11.22 -31.47 -7.42
C TRP A 226 -11.95 -31.79 -8.72
N ARG A 227 -12.94 -30.96 -9.07
CA ARG A 227 -13.62 -30.96 -10.36
C ARG A 227 -13.86 -29.54 -10.87
N LEU A 228 -13.82 -29.37 -12.19
CA LEU A 228 -14.03 -28.11 -12.91
C LEU A 228 -15.07 -28.33 -14.02
N THR A 229 -16.19 -27.61 -13.95
CA THR A 229 -17.25 -27.65 -14.97
C THR A 229 -17.00 -26.66 -16.11
N LYS A 230 -17.67 -26.83 -17.26
CA LYS A 230 -17.63 -25.90 -18.41
C LYS A 230 -18.11 -24.48 -18.11
N GLU A 231 -18.94 -24.31 -17.09
CA GLU A 231 -19.36 -23.00 -16.57
C GLU A 231 -18.21 -22.27 -15.86
N GLY A 232 -17.16 -22.99 -15.49
CA GLY A 232 -15.97 -22.50 -14.81
C GLY A 232 -16.02 -22.65 -13.29
N LEU A 233 -16.86 -23.53 -12.75
CA LEU A 233 -16.92 -23.82 -11.32
C LEU A 233 -15.86 -24.86 -10.94
N LEU A 234 -14.80 -24.43 -10.26
CA LEU A 234 -13.79 -25.28 -9.63
C LEU A 234 -14.19 -25.61 -8.19
N THR A 235 -14.59 -26.85 -7.93
CA THR A 235 -14.87 -27.37 -6.58
C THR A 235 -13.69 -28.18 -6.08
N ILE A 236 -13.21 -27.89 -4.87
CA ILE A 236 -12.12 -28.60 -4.18
C ILE A 236 -12.65 -29.12 -2.86
N ARG A 237 -12.48 -30.43 -2.59
CA ARG A 237 -13.04 -31.11 -1.42
C ARG A 237 -12.17 -32.27 -0.94
N GLY A 238 -12.51 -32.83 0.22
CA GLY A 238 -11.75 -33.88 0.89
C GLY A 238 -11.21 -33.36 2.22
N THR A 239 -10.31 -34.12 2.85
CA THR A 239 -9.78 -33.79 4.17
C THR A 239 -8.30 -33.44 4.15
N GLY A 240 -7.90 -32.32 4.73
CA GLY A 240 -6.49 -31.95 4.91
C GLY A 240 -6.00 -30.87 3.95
N GLN A 241 -4.70 -30.84 3.73
CA GLN A 241 -3.99 -29.73 3.10
C GLN A 241 -3.99 -29.86 1.56
N MET A 242 -4.05 -28.72 0.85
CA MET A 242 -3.67 -28.68 -0.56
C MET A 242 -2.18 -29.06 -0.75
N ALA A 243 -1.82 -29.56 -1.94
CA ALA A 243 -0.42 -29.90 -2.25
C ALA A 243 0.41 -28.65 -2.54
N ASP A 244 1.70 -28.67 -2.20
CA ASP A 244 2.63 -27.58 -2.52
C ASP A 244 2.87 -27.43 -4.04
N ASP A 245 2.88 -28.54 -4.76
CA ASP A 245 2.95 -28.60 -6.23
C ASP A 245 1.54 -28.85 -6.80
N LEU A 246 1.06 -27.88 -7.59
CA LEU A 246 -0.27 -27.86 -8.17
C LEU A 246 -0.29 -28.19 -9.67
N SER A 247 0.86 -28.50 -10.26
CA SER A 247 0.98 -28.82 -11.69
C SER A 247 0.23 -30.10 -12.09
N GLY A 248 0.06 -31.03 -11.14
CA GLY A 248 -0.80 -32.21 -11.26
C GLY A 248 -2.25 -32.02 -10.78
N CYS A 249 -2.59 -30.81 -10.32
CA CYS A 249 -3.93 -30.42 -9.84
C CYS A 249 -4.65 -29.58 -10.93
N TRP A 250 -5.37 -28.53 -10.53
CA TRP A 250 -6.19 -27.70 -11.42
C TRP A 250 -5.42 -26.56 -12.12
N GLU A 251 -4.14 -26.33 -11.78
CA GLU A 251 -3.30 -25.23 -12.33
C GLU A 251 -3.29 -25.18 -13.87
N PRO A 252 -3.17 -26.31 -14.62
CA PRO A 252 -3.18 -26.28 -16.09
C PRO A 252 -4.50 -25.79 -16.71
N TYR A 253 -5.55 -25.61 -15.89
CA TYR A 253 -6.88 -25.21 -16.30
C TYR A 253 -7.26 -23.80 -15.81
N LYS A 254 -6.29 -22.98 -15.36
CA LYS A 254 -6.54 -21.64 -14.78
C LYS A 254 -7.44 -20.74 -15.63
N GLU A 255 -7.24 -20.75 -16.94
CA GLU A 255 -7.98 -19.95 -17.94
C GLU A 255 -9.49 -20.25 -17.98
N TYR A 256 -9.93 -21.37 -17.41
CA TYR A 256 -11.33 -21.81 -17.41
C TYR A 256 -12.04 -21.61 -16.07
N ALA A 257 -11.32 -21.36 -14.98
CA ALA A 257 -11.87 -21.27 -13.64
C ALA A 257 -12.39 -19.86 -13.32
N LYS A 258 -13.72 -19.71 -13.27
CA LYS A 258 -14.44 -18.45 -13.01
C LYS A 258 -15.00 -18.34 -11.61
N GLN A 259 -15.14 -19.47 -10.92
CA GLN A 259 -15.60 -19.55 -9.53
C GLN A 259 -14.82 -20.66 -8.82
N VAL A 260 -14.45 -20.45 -7.56
CA VAL A 260 -13.77 -21.45 -6.72
C VAL A 260 -14.60 -21.71 -5.47
N VAL A 261 -14.82 -22.99 -5.15
CA VAL A 261 -15.47 -23.43 -3.91
C VAL A 261 -14.56 -24.43 -3.21
N ILE A 262 -14.01 -24.03 -2.06
CA ILE A 262 -13.20 -24.85 -1.18
C ILE A 262 -14.12 -25.35 -0.07
N LYS A 263 -14.46 -26.65 -0.10
CA LYS A 263 -15.43 -27.30 0.79
C LYS A 263 -14.83 -27.63 2.16
N ASP A 264 -15.72 -27.90 3.12
CA ASP A 264 -15.38 -28.38 4.46
C ASP A 264 -14.46 -29.61 4.42
N GLY A 265 -13.52 -29.65 5.36
CA GLY A 265 -12.49 -30.66 5.47
C GLY A 265 -11.15 -30.22 4.90
N VAL A 266 -11.11 -29.27 3.96
CA VAL A 266 -9.86 -28.65 3.51
C VAL A 266 -9.29 -27.79 4.63
N THR A 267 -8.04 -28.03 5.04
CA THR A 267 -7.41 -27.39 6.20
C THR A 267 -6.43 -26.28 5.85
N SER A 268 -5.92 -26.23 4.61
CA SER A 268 -5.03 -25.16 4.15
C SER A 268 -5.09 -24.96 2.64
N ILE A 269 -4.79 -23.72 2.21
CA ILE A 269 -4.62 -23.34 0.81
C ILE A 269 -3.12 -23.13 0.54
N SER A 270 -2.59 -23.75 -0.51
CA SER A 270 -1.16 -23.66 -0.87
C SER A 270 -0.77 -22.28 -1.39
N ALA A 271 0.54 -21.99 -1.40
CA ALA A 271 1.06 -20.80 -2.04
C ALA A 271 0.76 -20.80 -3.56
N ASN A 272 0.45 -19.64 -4.12
CA ASN A 272 0.09 -19.42 -5.52
C ASN A 272 -1.17 -20.19 -6.03
N ALA A 273 -2.00 -20.78 -5.15
CA ALA A 273 -3.02 -21.76 -5.55
C ALA A 273 -4.05 -21.32 -6.62
N PHE A 274 -4.32 -20.01 -6.67
CA PHE A 274 -5.19 -19.35 -7.65
C PHE A 274 -4.52 -18.09 -8.21
N LYS A 275 -3.18 -18.02 -8.21
CA LYS A 275 -2.42 -16.88 -8.72
C LYS A 275 -2.66 -16.65 -10.21
N GLU A 276 -2.91 -15.41 -10.59
CA GLU A 276 -3.22 -14.96 -11.96
C GLU A 276 -4.50 -15.58 -12.56
N TYR A 277 -5.46 -15.97 -11.72
CA TYR A 277 -6.79 -16.39 -12.17
C TYR A 277 -7.61 -15.14 -12.50
N THR A 278 -7.29 -14.48 -13.61
CA THR A 278 -7.84 -13.16 -13.95
C THR A 278 -9.35 -13.15 -14.20
N ASP A 279 -9.92 -14.27 -14.65
CA ASP A 279 -11.36 -14.45 -14.87
C ASP A 279 -12.13 -14.95 -13.61
N LEU A 280 -11.45 -15.17 -12.48
CA LEU A 280 -12.06 -15.66 -11.24
C LEU A 280 -12.91 -14.56 -10.58
N THR A 281 -14.23 -14.75 -10.59
CA THR A 281 -15.20 -13.76 -10.10
C THR A 281 -15.63 -13.92 -8.64
N SER A 282 -15.55 -15.13 -8.10
CA SER A 282 -15.95 -15.45 -6.72
C SER A 282 -15.16 -16.62 -6.14
N VAL A 283 -14.83 -16.53 -4.86
CA VAL A 283 -14.19 -17.62 -4.08
C VAL A 283 -15.00 -17.85 -2.81
N THR A 284 -15.30 -19.11 -2.51
CA THR A 284 -15.83 -19.56 -1.21
C THR A 284 -14.75 -20.37 -0.49
N ILE A 285 -14.47 -20.03 0.77
CA ILE A 285 -13.49 -20.69 1.62
C ILE A 285 -14.24 -21.26 2.84
N ALA A 286 -14.08 -22.55 3.12
CA ALA A 286 -14.67 -23.21 4.28
C ALA A 286 -14.00 -22.82 5.61
N ASP A 287 -14.77 -22.84 6.69
CA ASP A 287 -14.32 -22.57 8.07
C ASP A 287 -13.35 -23.63 8.62
N THR A 288 -13.09 -24.72 7.89
CA THR A 288 -12.02 -25.67 8.23
C THR A 288 -10.63 -25.20 7.82
N VAL A 289 -10.52 -24.15 6.98
CA VAL A 289 -9.23 -23.62 6.52
C VAL A 289 -8.57 -22.81 7.63
N THR A 290 -7.38 -23.22 8.02
CA THR A 290 -6.58 -22.61 9.12
C THR A 290 -5.37 -21.85 8.63
N SER A 291 -4.93 -22.07 7.39
CA SER A 291 -3.78 -21.38 6.81
C SER A 291 -3.93 -21.18 5.30
N ILE A 292 -3.43 -20.05 4.81
CA ILE A 292 -3.47 -19.67 3.39
C ILE A 292 -2.09 -19.18 2.97
N GLY A 293 -1.48 -19.83 1.96
CA GLY A 293 -0.11 -19.57 1.53
C GLY A 293 0.12 -18.24 0.81
N ASN A 294 1.40 -17.92 0.58
CA ASN A 294 1.83 -16.69 -0.11
C ASN A 294 1.19 -16.60 -1.50
N ASN A 295 0.81 -15.40 -1.94
CA ASN A 295 0.31 -15.12 -3.30
C ASN A 295 -0.91 -15.97 -3.72
N ALA A 296 -1.65 -16.61 -2.78
CA ALA A 296 -2.65 -17.63 -3.16
C ALA A 296 -3.79 -17.11 -4.06
N PHE A 297 -4.08 -15.80 -4.04
CA PHE A 297 -5.00 -15.12 -4.96
C PHE A 297 -4.36 -13.86 -5.57
N ASP A 298 -3.02 -13.79 -5.70
CA ASP A 298 -2.33 -12.67 -6.35
C ASP A 298 -2.82 -12.52 -7.81
N ASN A 299 -3.11 -11.29 -8.23
CA ASN A 299 -3.56 -10.93 -9.57
C ASN A 299 -4.89 -11.57 -10.03
N CYS A 300 -5.81 -11.87 -9.10
CA CYS A 300 -7.19 -12.30 -9.40
C CYS A 300 -8.08 -11.11 -9.83
N GLN A 301 -7.84 -10.57 -11.02
CA GLN A 301 -8.44 -9.31 -11.50
C GLN A 301 -9.97 -9.29 -11.56
N GLY A 302 -10.63 -10.43 -11.77
CA GLY A 302 -12.08 -10.55 -11.83
C GLY A 302 -12.78 -10.61 -10.47
N LEU A 303 -12.04 -10.80 -9.37
CA LEU A 303 -12.60 -11.15 -8.06
C LEU A 303 -13.23 -9.91 -7.42
N LYS A 304 -14.56 -9.93 -7.23
CA LYS A 304 -15.31 -8.73 -6.77
C LYS A 304 -15.40 -8.61 -5.25
N THR A 305 -15.49 -9.75 -4.58
CA THR A 305 -15.76 -9.84 -3.14
C THR A 305 -15.05 -11.05 -2.56
N ILE A 306 -14.56 -10.95 -1.33
CA ILE A 306 -14.05 -12.09 -0.57
C ILE A 306 -14.48 -12.07 0.88
N THR A 307 -14.79 -13.25 1.43
CA THR A 307 -14.88 -13.48 2.88
C THR A 307 -13.71 -14.37 3.28
N ILE A 308 -12.89 -13.90 4.22
CA ILE A 308 -11.83 -14.68 4.85
C ILE A 308 -12.40 -15.30 6.13
N PRO A 309 -12.43 -16.64 6.28
CA PRO A 309 -12.93 -17.28 7.48
C PRO A 309 -12.19 -16.85 8.76
N GLY A 310 -12.92 -16.79 9.87
CA GLY A 310 -12.37 -16.45 11.19
C GLY A 310 -11.39 -17.50 11.74
N SER A 311 -11.41 -18.71 11.16
CA SER A 311 -10.53 -19.83 11.48
C SER A 311 -9.10 -19.71 10.93
N VAL A 312 -8.81 -18.71 10.07
CA VAL A 312 -7.49 -18.59 9.44
C VAL A 312 -6.50 -17.98 10.43
N GLU A 313 -5.67 -18.84 11.03
CA GLU A 313 -4.63 -18.48 12.00
C GLU A 313 -3.33 -17.97 11.35
N SER A 314 -3.08 -18.31 10.08
CA SER A 314 -1.82 -18.00 9.39
C SER A 314 -2.00 -17.56 7.94
N PHE A 315 -1.53 -16.35 7.64
CA PHE A 315 -1.51 -15.77 6.29
C PHE A 315 -0.10 -15.73 5.71
N GLY A 316 0.02 -16.15 4.46
CA GLY A 316 1.12 -15.79 3.60
C GLY A 316 1.05 -14.33 3.15
N LYS A 317 2.18 -13.85 2.62
CA LYS A 317 2.31 -12.50 2.06
C LYS A 317 1.54 -12.38 0.74
N GLU A 318 1.15 -11.15 0.40
CA GLU A 318 0.64 -10.76 -0.93
C GLU A 318 -0.65 -11.49 -1.35
N LEU A 319 -1.50 -11.84 -0.37
CA LEU A 319 -2.57 -12.81 -0.57
C LEU A 319 -3.56 -12.44 -1.69
N PHE A 320 -4.05 -11.19 -1.72
CA PHE A 320 -4.92 -10.62 -2.75
C PHE A 320 -4.22 -9.45 -3.47
N ARG A 321 -2.89 -9.49 -3.55
CA ARG A 321 -2.10 -8.45 -4.22
C ARG A 321 -2.58 -8.26 -5.67
N PHE A 322 -2.67 -7.02 -6.14
CA PHE A 322 -3.17 -6.67 -7.48
C PHE A 322 -4.59 -7.19 -7.83
N CYS A 323 -5.47 -7.51 -6.86
CA CYS A 323 -6.86 -7.85 -7.15
C CYS A 323 -7.68 -6.59 -7.48
N GLN A 324 -7.47 -5.99 -8.66
CA GLN A 324 -8.06 -4.67 -8.97
C GLN A 324 -9.58 -4.74 -9.17
N GLY A 325 -10.19 -5.91 -9.36
CA GLY A 325 -11.64 -6.08 -9.35
C GLY A 325 -12.28 -6.04 -7.96
N LEU A 326 -11.49 -6.16 -6.89
CA LEU A 326 -11.95 -6.37 -5.53
C LEU A 326 -12.53 -5.08 -4.97
N LYS A 327 -13.83 -5.12 -4.61
CA LYS A 327 -14.58 -3.98 -4.07
C LYS A 327 -14.89 -4.13 -2.59
N SER A 328 -15.15 -5.36 -2.14
CA SER A 328 -15.50 -5.63 -0.75
C SER A 328 -14.74 -6.81 -0.17
N VAL A 329 -14.30 -6.64 1.08
CA VAL A 329 -13.60 -7.63 1.88
C VAL A 329 -14.32 -7.76 3.22
N THR A 330 -14.63 -8.98 3.62
CA THR A 330 -15.00 -9.31 5.00
C THR A 330 -13.94 -10.22 5.61
N VAL A 331 -13.37 -9.82 6.74
CA VAL A 331 -12.41 -10.63 7.50
C VAL A 331 -13.12 -11.16 8.76
N GLY A 332 -13.18 -12.47 8.92
CA GLY A 332 -13.99 -13.12 9.96
C GLY A 332 -13.45 -13.00 11.38
N GLU A 333 -14.36 -13.02 12.36
CA GLU A 333 -14.06 -12.99 13.79
C GLU A 333 -13.17 -14.18 14.21
N GLY A 334 -12.04 -13.89 14.83
CA GLY A 334 -10.98 -14.85 15.14
C GLY A 334 -9.64 -14.46 14.51
N VAL A 335 -9.65 -13.77 13.36
CA VAL A 335 -8.42 -13.25 12.74
C VAL A 335 -7.82 -12.12 13.60
N THR A 336 -6.53 -12.27 13.94
CA THR A 336 -5.79 -11.34 14.81
C THR A 336 -4.78 -10.46 14.05
N CYS A 337 -4.32 -10.89 12.87
CA CYS A 337 -3.31 -10.16 12.10
C CYS A 337 -3.61 -10.26 10.60
N LEU A 338 -3.54 -9.13 9.88
CA LEU A 338 -3.58 -9.13 8.41
C LEU A 338 -2.20 -9.51 7.85
N GLY A 339 -2.17 -10.16 6.69
CA GLY A 339 -0.92 -10.50 6.01
C GLY A 339 -0.18 -9.26 5.45
N GLU A 340 1.15 -9.34 5.35
CA GLU A 340 1.97 -8.33 4.66
C GLU A 340 1.51 -8.22 3.19
N SER A 341 1.29 -6.99 2.73
CA SER A 341 0.80 -6.69 1.37
C SER A 341 -0.53 -7.38 1.00
N MET A 342 -1.35 -7.78 1.99
CA MET A 342 -2.55 -8.61 1.78
C MET A 342 -3.51 -8.06 0.71
N PHE A 343 -3.78 -6.75 0.69
CA PHE A 343 -4.61 -6.07 -0.31
C PHE A 343 -3.82 -5.02 -1.12
N TYR A 344 -2.49 -5.14 -1.19
CA TYR A 344 -1.65 -4.20 -1.94
C TYR A 344 -2.14 -4.07 -3.38
N ARG A 345 -2.44 -2.83 -3.82
CA ARG A 345 -2.99 -2.51 -5.14
C ARG A 345 -4.29 -3.26 -5.46
N CYS A 346 -5.21 -3.32 -4.50
CA CYS A 346 -6.64 -3.52 -4.76
C CYS A 346 -7.27 -2.16 -5.09
N ASP A 347 -6.96 -1.59 -6.27
CA ASP A 347 -7.25 -0.17 -6.60
C ASP A 347 -8.74 0.21 -6.47
N ASN A 348 -9.69 -0.74 -6.60
CA ASN A 348 -11.14 -0.53 -6.46
C ASN A 348 -11.73 -0.91 -5.08
N LEU A 349 -10.91 -1.24 -4.08
CA LEU A 349 -11.40 -1.65 -2.76
C LEU A 349 -12.09 -0.47 -2.05
N THR A 350 -13.35 -0.66 -1.67
CA THR A 350 -14.19 0.38 -1.04
C THR A 350 -14.75 -0.03 0.32
N ASP A 351 -15.11 -1.30 0.47
CA ASP A 351 -15.91 -1.77 1.61
C ASP A 351 -15.13 -2.84 2.39
N VAL A 352 -14.44 -2.44 3.47
CA VAL A 352 -13.63 -3.34 4.29
C VAL A 352 -14.29 -3.53 5.65
N THR A 353 -14.63 -4.77 5.99
CA THR A 353 -15.08 -5.17 7.33
C THR A 353 -13.96 -5.93 8.04
N LEU A 354 -13.47 -5.37 9.15
CA LEU A 354 -12.42 -5.95 10.01
C LEU A 354 -13.03 -6.53 11.29
N PRO A 355 -12.51 -7.64 11.83
CA PRO A 355 -13.07 -8.28 13.00
C PRO A 355 -12.64 -7.60 14.30
N THR A 356 -13.45 -7.73 15.34
CA THR A 356 -13.16 -7.21 16.67
C THR A 356 -11.91 -7.83 17.32
N THR A 357 -11.45 -8.98 16.81
CA THR A 357 -10.23 -9.67 17.25
C THR A 357 -8.93 -9.12 16.65
N LEU A 358 -8.97 -8.19 15.67
CA LEU A 358 -7.79 -7.76 14.95
C LEU A 358 -6.84 -6.90 15.81
N THR A 359 -5.62 -7.35 16.05
CA THR A 359 -4.59 -6.61 16.78
C THR A 359 -3.57 -5.90 15.89
N THR A 360 -3.38 -6.38 14.66
CA THR A 360 -2.25 -5.96 13.81
C THR A 360 -2.64 -5.78 12.34
N ILE A 361 -2.38 -4.58 11.82
CA ILE A 361 -2.40 -4.27 10.39
C ILE A 361 -0.95 -4.26 9.92
N SER A 362 -0.61 -5.22 9.05
CA SER A 362 0.76 -5.45 8.62
C SER A 362 1.24 -4.45 7.56
N ARG A 363 2.54 -4.47 7.34
CA ARG A 363 3.25 -3.67 6.34
C ARG A 363 2.56 -3.80 4.97
N LEU A 364 2.31 -2.65 4.33
CA LEU A 364 1.65 -2.56 3.01
C LEU A 364 0.24 -3.18 2.92
N SER A 365 -0.44 -3.57 4.01
CA SER A 365 -1.69 -4.36 3.93
C SER A 365 -2.80 -3.70 3.07
N PHE A 366 -2.91 -2.37 3.06
CA PHE A 366 -3.87 -1.61 2.23
C PHE A 366 -3.19 -0.65 1.23
N SER A 367 -1.87 -0.73 1.07
CA SER A 367 -1.09 0.17 0.21
C SER A 367 -1.64 0.22 -1.23
N GLY A 368 -1.95 1.42 -1.72
CA GLY A 368 -2.49 1.65 -3.05
C GLY A 368 -3.93 1.16 -3.25
N CYS A 369 -4.73 1.06 -2.19
CA CYS A 369 -6.18 0.95 -2.29
C CYS A 369 -6.80 2.31 -2.66
N HIS A 370 -6.52 2.79 -3.88
CA HIS A 370 -6.82 4.16 -4.32
C HIS A 370 -8.30 4.58 -4.20
N SER A 371 -9.25 3.63 -4.16
CA SER A 371 -10.69 3.88 -3.98
C SER A 371 -11.20 3.82 -2.52
N LEU A 372 -10.37 3.42 -1.56
CA LEU A 372 -10.76 3.27 -0.16
C LEU A 372 -11.01 4.65 0.46
N LYS A 373 -12.26 4.95 0.84
CA LYS A 373 -12.65 6.27 1.36
C LYS A 373 -12.62 6.38 2.88
N THR A 374 -12.98 5.28 3.54
CA THR A 374 -13.16 5.17 5.00
C THR A 374 -12.81 3.75 5.38
N ILE A 375 -12.20 3.55 6.54
CA ILE A 375 -11.99 2.24 7.13
C ILE A 375 -12.14 2.36 8.66
N GLU A 376 -13.01 1.53 9.24
CA GLU A 376 -13.16 1.46 10.69
C GLU A 376 -12.09 0.53 11.25
N LEU A 377 -11.20 1.07 12.09
CA LEU A 377 -10.14 0.30 12.73
C LEU A 377 -10.63 -0.23 14.09
N PRO A 378 -10.64 -1.55 14.33
CA PRO A 378 -11.08 -2.10 15.61
C PRO A 378 -10.27 -1.58 16.80
N ALA A 379 -10.92 -1.34 17.94
CA ALA A 379 -10.28 -0.84 19.16
C ALA A 379 -9.19 -1.76 19.75
N SER A 380 -9.12 -3.01 19.30
CA SER A 380 -8.12 -4.02 19.63
C SER A 380 -6.80 -3.85 18.85
N VAL A 381 -6.80 -3.07 17.76
CA VAL A 381 -5.60 -2.79 16.97
C VAL A 381 -4.61 -1.98 17.82
N ASN A 382 -3.42 -2.54 17.98
CA ASN A 382 -2.30 -1.90 18.68
C ASN A 382 -1.08 -1.67 17.78
N THR A 383 -1.08 -2.26 16.59
CA THR A 383 0.00 -2.12 15.61
C THR A 383 -0.57 -1.80 14.23
N ILE A 384 -0.20 -0.64 13.70
CA ILE A 384 -0.35 -0.28 12.28
C ILE A 384 1.07 -0.10 11.76
N ALA A 385 1.56 -1.06 10.97
CA ALA A 385 2.95 -1.07 10.53
C ALA A 385 3.27 0.00 9.46
N GLU A 386 4.57 0.18 9.19
CA GLU A 386 5.04 1.07 8.14
C GLU A 386 4.35 0.82 6.80
N LEU A 387 4.09 1.90 6.05
CA LEU A 387 3.49 1.88 4.72
C LEU A 387 2.10 1.21 4.64
N ALA A 388 1.40 0.97 5.75
CA ALA A 388 0.14 0.20 5.74
C ALA A 388 -0.95 0.78 4.82
N PHE A 389 -1.04 2.11 4.70
CA PHE A 389 -2.04 2.83 3.91
C PHE A 389 -1.44 3.77 2.84
N ILE A 390 -0.14 3.63 2.50
CA ILE A 390 0.51 4.49 1.50
C ILE A 390 -0.27 4.53 0.17
N SER A 391 -0.48 5.72 -0.37
CA SER A 391 -1.25 5.98 -1.60
C SER A 391 -2.71 5.50 -1.56
N CYS A 392 -3.36 5.48 -0.39
CA CYS A 392 -4.83 5.41 -0.30
C CYS A 392 -5.44 6.78 -0.65
N ASP A 393 -5.33 7.20 -1.92
CA ASP A 393 -5.68 8.57 -2.37
C ASP A 393 -7.11 9.00 -2.06
N SER A 394 -8.07 8.08 -1.96
CA SER A 394 -9.47 8.42 -1.65
C SER A 394 -9.77 8.54 -0.15
N LEU A 395 -8.87 8.14 0.75
CA LEU A 395 -9.12 8.05 2.19
C LEU A 395 -9.38 9.45 2.75
N GLN A 396 -10.54 9.67 3.36
CA GLN A 396 -11.02 11.03 3.74
C GLN A 396 -10.82 11.35 5.22
N GLU A 397 -10.90 10.33 6.07
CA GLU A 397 -10.77 10.40 7.52
C GLU A 397 -10.21 9.06 8.03
N ILE A 398 -9.47 9.09 9.14
CA ILE A 398 -9.12 7.89 9.89
C ILE A 398 -9.01 8.17 11.39
N SER A 399 -9.50 7.23 12.20
CA SER A 399 -9.29 7.22 13.65
C SER A 399 -8.28 6.14 14.00
N ILE A 400 -7.15 6.54 14.58
CA ILE A 400 -6.12 5.61 15.05
C ILE A 400 -6.55 5.08 16.44
N PRO A 401 -6.60 3.76 16.67
CA PRO A 401 -7.07 3.22 17.96
C PRO A 401 -6.11 3.43 19.13
N ASP A 402 -6.66 3.57 20.34
CA ASP A 402 -5.96 3.80 21.63
C ASP A 402 -4.88 2.77 22.01
N GLY A 403 -4.81 1.64 21.30
CA GLY A 403 -3.74 0.65 21.47
C GLY A 403 -2.44 1.02 20.77
N VAL A 404 -2.46 1.96 19.81
CA VAL A 404 -1.32 2.28 18.93
C VAL A 404 -0.38 3.28 19.61
N THR A 405 0.90 2.95 19.73
CA THR A 405 1.90 3.76 20.45
C THR A 405 2.81 4.62 19.56
N SER A 406 2.74 4.42 18.25
CA SER A 406 3.59 5.05 17.23
C SER A 406 2.83 5.08 15.91
N ILE A 407 2.92 6.19 15.17
CA ILE A 407 2.52 6.21 13.76
C ILE A 407 3.78 5.93 12.95
N GLU A 408 3.87 4.71 12.42
CA GLU A 408 5.07 4.21 11.77
C GLU A 408 5.41 4.95 10.46
N LYS A 409 6.60 4.65 9.94
CA LYS A 409 7.13 5.26 8.73
C LYS A 409 6.17 5.17 7.54
N ASP A 410 5.97 6.30 6.86
CA ASP A 410 5.21 6.45 5.62
C ASP A 410 3.78 5.86 5.69
N THR A 411 3.20 5.65 6.89
CA THR A 411 1.96 4.88 7.08
C THR A 411 0.77 5.43 6.30
N PHE A 412 0.61 6.76 6.25
CA PHE A 412 -0.41 7.46 5.47
C PHE A 412 0.20 8.35 4.36
N GLU A 413 1.44 8.06 3.92
CA GLU A 413 2.04 8.80 2.81
C GLU A 413 1.09 8.78 1.60
N ARG A 414 0.85 9.93 0.97
CA ARG A 414 -0.01 10.11 -0.20
C ARG A 414 -1.46 9.65 0.00
N CYS A 415 -1.98 9.68 1.24
CA CYS A 415 -3.42 9.74 1.47
C CYS A 415 -3.94 11.14 1.08
N SER A 416 -3.90 11.46 -0.21
CA SER A 416 -3.97 12.84 -0.71
C SER A 416 -5.28 13.58 -0.38
N ARG A 417 -6.39 12.84 -0.18
CA ARG A 417 -7.70 13.38 0.23
C ARG A 417 -8.01 13.26 1.72
N LEU A 418 -7.02 12.93 2.56
CA LEU A 418 -7.19 12.79 4.00
C LEU A 418 -7.39 14.17 4.64
N THR A 419 -8.62 14.49 5.01
CA THR A 419 -8.99 15.82 5.54
C THR A 419 -8.77 15.97 7.03
N THR A 420 -8.86 14.86 7.77
CA THR A 420 -8.71 14.81 9.23
C THR A 420 -8.12 13.46 9.67
N VAL A 421 -7.39 13.47 10.79
CA VAL A 421 -6.92 12.26 11.48
C VAL A 421 -7.13 12.43 12.98
N THR A 422 -7.64 11.40 13.65
CA THR A 422 -7.67 11.33 15.11
C THR A 422 -6.46 10.53 15.59
N ILE A 423 -5.55 11.19 16.30
CA ILE A 423 -4.35 10.61 16.91
C ILE A 423 -4.62 10.46 18.43
N PRO A 424 -4.58 9.25 19.01
CA PRO A 424 -4.88 9.01 20.41
C PRO A 424 -3.69 9.34 21.33
N ASP A 425 -3.99 9.61 22.61
CA ASP A 425 -3.01 9.93 23.68
C ASP A 425 -2.00 8.78 23.99
N SER A 426 -2.15 7.62 23.35
CA SER A 426 -1.19 6.52 23.39
C SER A 426 0.03 6.76 22.48
N VAL A 427 -0.09 7.60 21.45
CA VAL A 427 0.96 7.82 20.44
C VAL A 427 2.08 8.68 21.01
N THR A 428 3.31 8.18 20.93
CA THR A 428 4.52 8.86 21.46
C THR A 428 5.45 9.39 20.36
N VAL A 429 5.29 8.91 19.13
CA VAL A 429 6.11 9.26 17.95
C VAL A 429 5.22 9.37 16.73
N ILE A 430 5.43 10.43 15.93
CA ILE A 430 4.94 10.53 14.55
C ILE A 430 6.15 10.30 13.64
N GLY A 431 6.21 9.13 13.01
CA GLY A 431 7.36 8.63 12.29
C GLY A 431 7.65 9.31 10.95
N GLN A 432 8.81 8.99 10.37
CA GLN A 432 9.26 9.54 9.09
C GLN A 432 8.15 9.47 8.05
N GLY A 433 7.82 10.59 7.40
CA GLY A 433 6.87 10.65 6.29
C GLY A 433 5.42 10.23 6.62
N ALA A 434 5.05 10.06 7.90
CA ALA A 434 3.77 9.48 8.33
C ALA A 434 2.53 10.04 7.63
N PHE A 435 2.47 11.35 7.35
CA PHE A 435 1.41 12.05 6.61
C PHE A 435 1.93 12.79 5.37
N ASN A 436 3.12 12.45 4.86
CA ASN A 436 3.72 13.06 3.68
C ASN A 436 2.75 13.05 2.48
N GLY A 437 2.43 14.21 1.90
CA GLY A 437 1.54 14.33 0.75
C GLY A 437 0.05 14.16 1.06
N CYS A 438 -0.37 14.24 2.33
CA CYS A 438 -1.78 14.38 2.72
C CYS A 438 -2.28 15.80 2.39
N ARG A 439 -2.43 16.11 1.10
CA ARG A 439 -2.65 17.47 0.58
C ARG A 439 -3.87 18.17 1.18
N ASP A 440 -4.99 17.46 1.27
CA ASP A 440 -6.26 17.99 1.79
C ASP A 440 -6.30 18.05 3.35
N LEU A 441 -5.21 17.71 4.07
CA LEU A 441 -5.16 17.66 5.54
C LEU A 441 -5.17 19.07 6.16
N SER A 442 -6.37 19.61 6.32
CA SER A 442 -6.59 20.98 6.79
C SER A 442 -6.23 21.24 8.25
N SER A 443 -6.30 20.22 9.11
CA SER A 443 -5.98 20.31 10.54
C SER A 443 -5.62 18.95 11.14
N VAL A 444 -4.74 18.98 12.14
CA VAL A 444 -4.36 17.81 12.95
C VAL A 444 -4.18 18.25 14.41
N THR A 445 -4.66 17.44 15.34
CA THR A 445 -4.35 17.60 16.77
C THR A 445 -3.27 16.59 17.13
N ILE A 446 -2.11 17.08 17.55
CA ILE A 446 -1.02 16.25 18.08
C ILE A 446 -1.25 16.15 19.60
N PRO A 447 -1.34 14.95 20.20
CA PRO A 447 -1.57 14.80 21.63
C PRO A 447 -0.31 15.08 22.48
N ASP A 448 -0.52 15.46 23.74
CA ASP A 448 0.53 15.78 24.74
C ASP A 448 1.42 14.58 25.13
N SER A 449 1.21 13.41 24.52
CA SER A 449 2.04 12.22 24.62
C SER A 449 3.16 12.17 23.59
N VAL A 450 3.06 12.93 22.48
CA VAL A 450 4.04 12.90 21.39
C VAL A 450 5.34 13.59 21.81
N THR A 451 6.45 12.87 21.70
CA THR A 451 7.79 13.35 22.11
C THR A 451 8.69 13.68 20.91
N SER A 452 8.40 13.11 19.74
CA SER A 452 9.16 13.27 18.50
C SER A 452 8.22 13.35 17.29
N ILE A 453 8.52 14.27 16.37
CA ILE A 453 7.90 14.35 15.04
C ILE A 453 9.05 14.26 14.03
N GLU A 454 9.12 13.15 13.30
CA GLU A 454 10.28 12.79 12.49
C GLU A 454 10.29 13.45 11.09
N THR A 455 11.35 13.17 10.33
CA THR A 455 11.61 13.77 9.02
C THR A 455 10.43 13.64 8.07
N SER A 456 10.05 14.75 7.42
CA SER A 456 8.96 14.85 6.44
C SER A 456 7.57 14.41 6.94
N ALA A 457 7.35 14.30 8.26
CA ALA A 457 6.10 13.77 8.82
C ALA A 457 4.82 14.45 8.30
N PHE A 458 4.84 15.76 8.03
CA PHE A 458 3.74 16.52 7.41
C PHE A 458 4.17 17.22 6.10
N TYR A 459 5.22 16.73 5.42
CA TYR A 459 5.66 17.24 4.11
C TYR A 459 4.49 17.31 3.15
N GLY A 460 4.31 18.42 2.42
CA GLY A 460 3.28 18.55 1.38
C GLY A 460 1.84 18.45 1.88
N CYS A 461 1.57 18.69 3.17
CA CYS A 461 0.21 18.89 3.70
C CYS A 461 -0.28 20.30 3.32
N SER A 462 -0.51 20.53 2.02
CA SER A 462 -0.68 21.85 1.42
C SER A 462 -1.86 22.67 1.98
N ASP A 463 -2.94 22.03 2.43
CA ASP A 463 -4.10 22.69 3.03
C ASP A 463 -3.99 22.88 4.57
N LEU A 464 -2.93 22.40 5.22
CA LEU A 464 -2.73 22.52 6.67
C LEU A 464 -2.60 23.98 7.10
N GLY A 465 -3.70 24.57 7.57
CA GLY A 465 -3.76 26.02 7.86
C GLY A 465 -3.08 26.42 9.18
N SER A 466 -3.10 25.53 10.16
CA SER A 466 -2.55 25.75 11.50
C SER A 466 -2.18 24.44 12.16
N ILE A 467 -1.07 24.43 12.92
CA ILE A 467 -0.72 23.30 13.78
C ILE A 467 -0.24 23.80 15.15
N THR A 468 -0.58 23.06 16.21
CA THR A 468 -0.02 23.26 17.54
C THR A 468 0.98 22.14 17.81
N ILE A 469 2.21 22.49 18.16
CA ILE A 469 3.24 21.55 18.61
C ILE A 469 3.11 21.47 20.16
N PRO A 470 2.86 20.30 20.76
CA PRO A 470 2.74 20.18 22.21
C PRO A 470 4.04 20.44 22.98
N GLU A 471 3.91 20.85 24.25
CA GLU A 471 5.03 21.02 25.21
C GLU A 471 5.63 19.66 25.67
N SER A 472 5.22 18.54 25.07
CA SER A 472 5.87 17.22 25.20
C SER A 472 6.93 16.98 24.11
N VAL A 473 6.86 17.69 22.98
CA VAL A 473 7.74 17.47 21.84
C VAL A 473 9.15 17.99 22.14
N THR A 474 10.14 17.15 21.89
CA THR A 474 11.57 17.45 22.13
C THR A 474 12.38 17.53 20.85
N SER A 475 11.95 16.87 19.77
CA SER A 475 12.62 16.85 18.48
C SER A 475 11.64 17.02 17.33
N LEU A 476 12.03 17.88 16.37
CA LEU A 476 11.42 18.04 15.06
C LEU A 476 12.46 17.62 14.02
N GLY A 477 12.11 16.69 13.14
CA GLY A 477 12.97 16.19 12.07
C GLY A 477 13.28 17.22 10.98
N GLU A 478 13.87 16.77 9.88
CA GLU A 478 14.04 17.61 8.70
C GLU A 478 12.72 17.73 7.93
N MET A 479 12.47 18.85 7.25
CA MET A 479 11.33 19.01 6.34
C MET A 479 9.93 18.75 6.93
N VAL A 480 9.74 18.81 8.26
CA VAL A 480 8.47 18.40 8.92
C VAL A 480 7.25 19.08 8.32
N PHE A 481 7.30 20.39 8.05
CA PHE A 481 6.23 21.18 7.43
C PHE A 481 6.62 21.72 6.05
N TYR A 482 7.57 21.08 5.37
CA TYR A 482 7.97 21.46 4.01
C TYR A 482 6.75 21.47 3.08
N GLU A 483 6.56 22.50 2.26
CA GLU A 483 5.43 22.65 1.32
C GLU A 483 4.02 22.64 1.96
N CYS A 484 3.92 22.99 3.24
CA CYS A 484 2.64 23.31 3.88
C CYS A 484 2.18 24.73 3.49
N HIS A 485 1.88 24.95 2.20
CA HIS A 485 1.60 26.28 1.63
C HIS A 485 0.49 27.07 2.35
N SER A 486 -0.46 26.40 3.01
CA SER A 486 -1.53 27.05 3.77
C SER A 486 -1.20 27.42 5.20
N LEU A 487 -0.07 26.96 5.75
CA LEU A 487 0.29 27.18 7.14
C LEU A 487 0.57 28.67 7.40
N THR A 488 -0.17 29.29 8.31
CA THR A 488 -0.05 30.74 8.57
C THR A 488 0.86 31.11 9.73
N SER A 489 1.06 30.18 10.67
CA SER A 489 1.81 30.43 11.91
C SER A 489 2.34 29.12 12.49
N ILE A 490 3.52 29.18 13.10
CA ILE A 490 4.13 28.09 13.84
C ILE A 490 4.76 28.63 15.13
N ARG A 491 4.64 27.87 16.22
CA ARG A 491 5.27 28.17 17.51
C ARG A 491 6.12 26.99 17.96
N ILE A 492 7.37 27.24 18.28
CA ILE A 492 8.30 26.27 18.86
C ILE A 492 8.13 26.25 20.40
N PRO A 493 7.70 25.14 21.01
CA PRO A 493 7.52 24.98 22.47
C PRO A 493 8.81 25.18 23.29
N ALA A 494 8.70 25.26 24.61
CA ALA A 494 9.87 25.40 25.49
C ALA A 494 10.75 24.13 25.52
N THR A 495 10.17 22.97 25.21
CA THR A 495 10.80 21.64 25.30
C THR A 495 11.56 21.20 24.06
N VAL A 496 11.38 21.85 22.91
CA VAL A 496 12.08 21.47 21.67
C VAL A 496 13.57 21.76 21.79
N THR A 497 14.39 20.71 21.73
CA THR A 497 15.85 20.76 21.82
C THR A 497 16.55 20.47 20.49
N SER A 498 15.83 19.96 19.49
CA SER A 498 16.36 19.65 18.16
C SER A 498 15.35 19.99 17.07
N ILE A 499 15.84 20.64 16.01
CA ILE A 499 15.09 21.04 14.81
C ILE A 499 15.98 20.71 13.60
N GLY A 500 15.47 19.89 12.68
CA GLY A 500 16.13 19.56 11.42
C GLY A 500 16.10 20.69 10.38
N SER A 501 16.78 20.48 9.26
CA SER A 501 16.82 21.47 8.17
C SER A 501 15.44 21.65 7.50
N ALA A 502 15.24 22.81 6.85
CA ALA A 502 14.05 23.09 6.02
C ALA A 502 12.67 22.94 6.73
N LEU A 503 12.59 23.23 8.04
CA LEU A 503 11.38 23.00 8.86
C LEU A 503 10.08 23.55 8.24
N VAL A 504 10.14 24.74 7.62
CA VAL A 504 9.00 25.48 7.05
C VAL A 504 9.30 26.03 5.64
N THR A 505 10.20 25.40 4.90
CA THR A 505 10.44 25.73 3.49
C THR A 505 9.16 25.48 2.67
N GLY A 506 8.88 26.28 1.63
CA GLY A 506 7.61 26.21 0.88
C GLY A 506 6.36 26.73 1.63
N CYS A 507 6.47 27.14 2.90
CA CYS A 507 5.35 27.72 3.66
C CYS A 507 5.12 29.21 3.34
N GLU A 508 4.63 29.48 2.13
CA GLU A 508 4.45 30.85 1.56
C GLU A 508 3.58 31.82 2.38
N LYS A 509 2.79 31.33 3.35
CA LYS A 509 1.93 32.17 4.20
C LYS A 509 2.51 32.46 5.58
N ILE A 510 3.58 31.77 6.01
CA ILE A 510 4.23 32.10 7.30
C ILE A 510 5.02 33.40 7.12
N THR A 511 4.67 34.41 7.92
CA THR A 511 5.43 35.66 8.01
C THR A 511 6.28 35.76 9.27
N ALA A 512 6.05 34.92 10.29
CA ALA A 512 6.83 34.87 11.51
C ALA A 512 6.81 33.47 12.14
N ILE A 513 7.97 33.04 12.66
CA ILE A 513 8.12 31.86 13.51
C ILE A 513 8.17 32.34 14.96
N GLU A 514 7.26 31.85 15.80
CA GLU A 514 7.30 32.09 17.23
C GLU A 514 8.15 31.03 17.94
N VAL A 515 8.78 31.41 19.06
CA VAL A 515 9.50 30.49 19.96
C VAL A 515 9.09 30.82 21.38
N ASP A 516 8.86 29.81 22.23
CA ASP A 516 8.62 30.08 23.64
C ASP A 516 9.83 30.76 24.28
N LYS A 517 9.58 31.82 25.05
CA LYS A 517 10.62 32.61 25.72
C LYS A 517 11.56 31.76 26.59
N ASN A 518 11.05 30.65 27.14
CA ASN A 518 11.78 29.74 28.01
C ASN A 518 12.53 28.63 27.24
N ASN A 519 12.37 28.50 25.92
CA ASN A 519 13.12 27.51 25.14
C ASN A 519 14.63 27.74 25.33
N PRO A 520 15.42 26.72 25.71
CA PRO A 520 16.84 26.90 26.00
C PRO A 520 17.76 26.83 24.76
N ASN A 521 17.30 26.31 23.62
CA ASN A 521 18.12 26.05 22.42
C ASN A 521 17.81 26.99 21.25
N TYR A 522 16.63 27.61 21.23
CA TYR A 522 16.15 28.44 20.13
C TYR A 522 15.64 29.81 20.60
N THR A 523 15.63 30.75 19.67
CA THR A 523 15.01 32.07 19.85
C THR A 523 14.45 32.57 18.52
N THR A 524 13.57 33.57 18.59
CA THR A 524 13.08 34.29 17.41
C THR A 524 13.48 35.75 17.50
N VAL A 525 14.06 36.30 16.44
CA VAL A 525 14.39 37.72 16.32
C VAL A 525 13.67 38.28 15.10
N ASN A 526 12.84 39.29 15.34
CA ASN A 526 11.92 39.85 14.34
C ASN A 526 11.11 38.76 13.61
N GLY A 527 10.80 37.61 14.21
CA GLY A 527 10.05 36.49 13.61
C GLY A 527 10.86 35.51 12.75
N VAL A 528 12.19 35.60 12.72
CA VAL A 528 13.10 34.62 12.07
C VAL A 528 13.69 33.70 13.15
N LEU A 529 13.85 32.41 12.85
CA LEU A 529 14.29 31.38 13.80
C LEU A 529 15.82 31.25 13.86
N PHE A 530 16.37 31.32 15.08
CA PHE A 530 17.80 31.18 15.36
C PHE A 530 18.07 30.19 16.50
N THR A 531 19.32 29.76 16.62
CA THR A 531 19.84 29.18 17.88
C THR A 531 19.82 30.22 19.01
N LYS A 532 19.77 29.77 20.27
CA LYS A 532 19.60 30.65 21.45
C LYS A 532 20.70 31.70 21.60
N ASP A 533 21.92 31.34 21.19
CA ASP A 533 23.12 32.16 21.18
C ASP A 533 23.21 33.14 20.00
N MET A 534 22.25 33.10 19.07
CA MET A 534 22.22 33.91 17.84
C MET A 534 23.39 33.65 16.88
N ASP A 535 24.07 32.50 17.00
CA ASP A 535 25.17 32.09 16.10
C ASP A 535 24.68 31.60 14.73
N LYS A 536 23.52 30.93 14.69
CA LYS A 536 23.00 30.28 13.48
C LYS A 536 21.55 30.65 13.20
N ILE A 537 21.28 31.05 11.95
CA ILE A 537 19.92 31.10 11.40
C ILE A 537 19.48 29.69 10.97
N ILE A 538 18.29 29.29 11.39
CA ILE A 538 17.76 27.92 11.24
C ILE A 538 16.67 27.86 10.16
N ALA A 539 15.76 28.83 10.14
CA ALA A 539 14.69 28.92 9.15
C ALA A 539 14.22 30.36 8.96
N TYR A 540 14.01 30.77 7.71
CA TYR A 540 13.38 32.04 7.36
C TYR A 540 11.93 31.82 6.89
N PRO A 541 10.96 32.61 7.36
CA PRO A 541 9.56 32.50 6.94
C PRO A 541 9.35 33.18 5.57
N CYS A 542 9.30 32.38 4.50
CA CYS A 542 9.26 32.86 3.10
C CYS A 542 8.01 33.66 2.70
N GLY A 543 6.97 33.75 3.54
CA GLY A 543 5.84 34.67 3.29
C GLY A 543 6.16 36.16 3.45
N ARG A 544 7.38 36.49 3.91
CA ARG A 544 7.92 37.86 3.95
C ARG A 544 8.22 38.41 2.57
N GLU A 545 8.26 39.74 2.46
CA GLU A 545 8.51 40.45 1.21
C GLU A 545 9.65 41.47 1.40
N GLY A 546 10.47 41.66 0.36
CA GLY A 546 11.52 42.68 0.32
C GLY A 546 12.88 42.18 0.82
N ALA A 547 13.70 43.11 1.33
CA ALA A 547 15.08 42.84 1.75
C ALA A 547 15.17 42.36 3.21
N TYR A 548 16.22 41.58 3.53
CA TYR A 548 16.49 41.12 4.88
C TYR A 548 17.96 41.35 5.31
N THR A 549 18.16 41.83 6.54
CA THR A 549 19.48 41.96 7.16
C THR A 549 19.67 40.89 8.22
N ILE A 550 20.66 40.02 8.03
CA ILE A 550 21.03 39.00 9.03
C ILE A 550 21.81 39.71 10.17
N PRO A 551 21.50 39.44 11.46
CA PRO A 551 22.18 40.09 12.59
C PRO A 551 23.69 39.80 12.65
N ASP A 552 24.50 40.81 13.00
CA ASP A 552 25.99 40.76 13.06
C ASP A 552 26.59 39.62 13.91
N SER A 553 25.82 39.03 14.83
CA SER A 553 26.25 37.91 15.67
C SER A 553 26.29 36.56 14.96
N VAL A 554 25.63 36.44 13.80
CA VAL A 554 25.45 35.16 13.08
C VAL A 554 26.75 34.80 12.36
N THR A 555 27.25 33.58 12.61
CA THR A 555 28.39 33.01 11.88
C THR A 555 27.98 31.89 10.90
N GLN A 556 26.77 31.33 11.05
CA GLN A 556 26.28 30.21 10.25
C GLN A 556 24.89 30.44 9.63
N ILE A 557 24.74 30.11 8.35
CA ILE A 557 23.45 30.01 7.66
C ILE A 557 23.10 28.53 7.43
N GLY A 558 21.95 28.08 7.95
CA GLY A 558 21.47 26.71 7.77
C GLY A 558 21.19 26.34 6.30
N GLY A 559 21.27 25.05 5.98
CA GLY A 559 20.84 24.54 4.68
C GLY A 559 19.36 24.79 4.45
N ARG A 560 19.00 25.17 3.22
CA ARG A 560 17.66 25.57 2.79
C ARG A 560 16.98 26.70 3.60
N THR A 561 17.75 27.55 4.30
CA THR A 561 17.19 28.60 5.18
C THR A 561 16.24 29.55 4.46
N PHE A 562 16.60 30.01 3.26
CA PHE A 562 15.81 30.90 2.40
C PHE A 562 15.32 30.20 1.12
N TYR A 563 15.33 28.86 1.09
CA TYR A 563 14.91 28.08 -0.08
C TYR A 563 13.45 28.41 -0.45
N GLU A 564 13.18 28.64 -1.73
CA GLU A 564 11.86 29.04 -2.27
C GLU A 564 11.30 30.35 -1.69
N CYS A 565 12.14 31.23 -1.15
CA CYS A 565 11.72 32.57 -0.75
C CYS A 565 11.56 33.51 -1.96
N TYR A 566 10.59 33.22 -2.84
CA TYR A 566 10.32 33.93 -4.11
C TYR A 566 10.12 35.45 -4.01
N LYS A 567 9.88 35.97 -2.81
CA LYS A 567 9.62 37.41 -2.53
C LYS A 567 10.79 38.14 -1.87
N LEU A 568 11.89 37.44 -1.62
CA LEU A 568 13.11 37.97 -1.01
C LEU A 568 13.96 38.67 -2.08
N THR A 569 14.12 39.99 -1.98
CA THR A 569 14.75 40.80 -3.05
C THR A 569 16.25 41.02 -2.84
N ASP A 570 16.70 41.00 -1.59
CA ASP A 570 18.09 41.24 -1.17
C ASP A 570 18.34 40.60 0.20
N VAL A 571 19.57 40.13 0.43
CA VAL A 571 20.02 39.63 1.73
C VAL A 571 21.38 40.23 2.10
N SER A 572 21.39 41.07 3.12
CA SER A 572 22.62 41.56 3.73
C SER A 572 23.17 40.52 4.70
N ILE A 573 24.24 39.85 4.30
CA ILE A 573 24.97 38.85 5.10
C ILE A 573 26.13 39.55 5.85
N PRO A 574 26.24 39.43 7.18
CA PRO A 574 27.31 40.08 7.93
C PRO A 574 28.67 39.41 7.70
N ALA A 575 29.73 40.20 7.85
CA ALA A 575 31.11 39.76 7.60
C ALA A 575 31.59 38.59 8.48
N GLY A 576 30.91 38.33 9.61
CA GLY A 576 31.19 37.22 10.53
C GLY A 576 30.72 35.84 10.05
N VAL A 577 29.93 35.75 8.98
CA VAL A 577 29.49 34.45 8.44
C VAL A 577 30.65 33.71 7.78
N THR A 578 30.90 32.50 8.27
CA THR A 578 31.93 31.58 7.75
C THR A 578 31.34 30.34 7.10
N THR A 579 30.08 30.01 7.42
CA THR A 579 29.41 28.79 6.93
C THR A 579 28.06 29.11 6.32
N ILE A 580 27.84 28.65 5.09
CA ILE A 580 26.55 28.63 4.40
C ILE A 580 26.22 27.16 4.11
N GLY A 581 24.97 26.74 4.33
CA GLY A 581 24.51 25.37 4.08
C GLY A 581 23.96 25.14 2.66
N ASN A 582 23.85 23.87 2.27
CA ASN A 582 23.35 23.45 0.96
C ASN A 582 21.99 24.10 0.62
N GLY A 583 21.83 24.59 -0.61
CA GLY A 583 20.59 25.23 -1.08
C GLY A 583 20.13 26.43 -0.24
N ALA A 584 21.00 27.11 0.52
CA ALA A 584 20.59 28.14 1.47
C ALA A 584 19.74 29.27 0.86
N PHE A 585 19.95 29.60 -0.42
CA PHE A 585 19.24 30.65 -1.16
C PHE A 585 18.60 30.13 -2.47
N ALA A 586 18.48 28.81 -2.65
CA ALA A 586 17.94 28.28 -3.89
C ALA A 586 16.47 28.69 -4.10
N ASP A 587 16.11 28.87 -5.36
CA ASP A 587 14.83 29.36 -5.86
C ASP A 587 14.39 30.71 -5.23
N CYS A 588 15.34 31.52 -4.75
CA CYS A 588 15.13 32.94 -4.44
C CYS A 588 15.01 33.76 -5.74
N THR A 589 13.94 33.52 -6.51
CA THR A 589 13.76 34.06 -7.87
C THR A 589 13.77 35.59 -7.98
N ALA A 590 13.48 36.32 -6.89
CA ALA A 590 13.52 37.78 -6.83
C ALA A 590 14.87 38.38 -6.34
N LEU A 591 15.85 37.56 -5.98
CA LEU A 591 17.14 38.01 -5.46
C LEU A 591 17.99 38.62 -6.60
N LEU A 592 18.25 39.92 -6.54
CA LEU A 592 18.95 40.67 -7.59
C LEU A 592 20.48 40.56 -7.50
N SER A 593 21.00 40.55 -6.27
CA SER A 593 22.42 40.59 -5.94
C SER A 593 22.68 39.87 -4.63
N ILE A 594 23.89 39.34 -4.45
CA ILE A 594 24.32 38.79 -3.17
C ILE A 594 25.80 39.11 -2.91
N THR A 595 26.13 39.53 -1.70
CA THR A 595 27.52 39.68 -1.24
C THR A 595 27.89 38.45 -0.42
N ILE A 596 28.83 37.65 -0.91
CA ILE A 596 29.38 36.51 -0.17
C ILE A 596 30.46 37.06 0.79
N PRO A 597 30.33 36.86 2.12
CA PRO A 597 31.33 37.35 3.07
C PRO A 597 32.70 36.71 2.86
N ALA A 598 33.76 37.49 3.09
CA ALA A 598 35.13 37.00 3.01
C ALA A 598 35.46 35.89 4.03
N GLY A 599 34.64 35.69 5.07
CA GLY A 599 34.81 34.57 6.01
C GLY A 599 34.39 33.20 5.45
N VAL A 600 33.67 33.14 4.33
CA VAL A 600 33.12 31.89 3.78
C VAL A 600 34.22 31.08 3.07
N GLU A 601 34.45 29.85 3.55
CA GLU A 601 35.46 28.95 2.97
C GLU A 601 34.98 28.15 1.76
N LYS A 602 33.66 27.98 1.60
CA LYS A 602 33.03 27.06 0.63
C LYS A 602 31.65 27.56 0.19
N LEU A 603 31.34 27.44 -1.10
CA LEU A 603 29.97 27.53 -1.60
C LEU A 603 29.42 26.10 -1.79
N PRO A 604 28.41 25.69 -1.01
CA PRO A 604 27.93 24.31 -0.97
C PRO A 604 26.97 23.98 -2.12
N TRP A 605 26.67 22.68 -2.26
CA TRP A 605 25.73 22.14 -3.23
C TRP A 605 24.43 22.97 -3.31
N GLU A 606 24.09 23.35 -4.54
CA GLU A 606 22.88 24.08 -4.93
C GLU A 606 22.65 25.45 -4.28
N VAL A 607 23.66 26.09 -3.67
CA VAL A 607 23.49 27.28 -2.81
C VAL A 607 22.62 28.42 -3.40
N PHE A 608 22.73 28.73 -4.69
CA PHE A 608 21.97 29.76 -5.40
C PHE A 608 21.21 29.21 -6.63
N VAL A 609 20.86 27.92 -6.67
CA VAL A 609 20.09 27.36 -7.80
C VAL A 609 18.82 28.15 -8.03
N GLY A 610 18.43 28.40 -9.28
CA GLY A 610 17.12 29.01 -9.58
C GLY A 610 16.97 30.47 -9.14
N CYS A 611 18.04 31.14 -8.70
CA CYS A 611 18.08 32.59 -8.48
C CYS A 611 18.01 33.33 -9.83
N SER A 612 16.88 33.25 -10.53
CA SER A 612 16.72 33.65 -11.93
C SER A 612 16.91 35.15 -12.19
N SER A 613 16.79 36.01 -11.17
CA SER A 613 17.05 37.45 -11.25
C SER A 613 18.49 37.87 -10.89
N LEU A 614 19.35 36.95 -10.44
CA LEU A 614 20.70 37.25 -9.98
C LEU A 614 21.62 37.56 -11.18
N THR A 615 22.10 38.80 -11.30
CA THR A 615 22.83 39.24 -12.50
C THR A 615 24.35 39.09 -12.42
N GLU A 616 24.93 39.25 -11.23
CA GLU A 616 26.36 39.13 -11.00
C GLU A 616 26.68 38.60 -9.60
N VAL A 617 27.80 37.86 -9.48
CA VAL A 617 28.29 37.33 -8.20
C VAL A 617 29.82 37.45 -8.13
N THR A 618 30.33 37.87 -6.98
CA THR A 618 31.77 37.79 -6.67
C THR A 618 32.00 36.77 -5.56
N VAL A 619 32.81 35.76 -5.89
CA VAL A 619 33.27 34.70 -5.00
C VAL A 619 34.62 35.14 -4.39
N PRO A 620 34.71 35.33 -3.05
CA PRO A 620 35.91 35.88 -2.42
C PRO A 620 37.07 34.88 -2.36
N GLU A 621 38.29 35.41 -2.18
CA GLU A 621 39.56 34.67 -2.21
C GLU A 621 39.66 33.51 -1.20
N ASN A 622 38.92 33.59 -0.08
CA ASN A 622 38.90 32.52 0.92
C ASN A 622 38.02 31.32 0.53
N VAL A 623 37.19 31.42 -0.52
CA VAL A 623 36.40 30.29 -1.00
C VAL A 623 37.31 29.31 -1.74
N THR A 624 37.51 28.14 -1.15
CA THR A 624 38.38 27.06 -1.66
C THR A 624 37.64 26.00 -2.48
N LEU A 625 36.31 25.95 -2.34
CA LEU A 625 35.44 24.98 -3.02
C LEU A 625 34.16 25.64 -3.51
N LEU A 626 33.88 25.47 -4.79
CA LEU A 626 32.59 25.66 -5.42
C LEU A 626 32.00 24.27 -5.72
N ASP A 627 31.00 23.89 -4.95
CA ASP A 627 30.34 22.58 -5.03
C ASP A 627 29.23 22.56 -6.11
N GLY A 628 28.73 21.37 -6.42
CA GLY A 628 27.89 21.13 -7.60
C GLY A 628 26.64 22.00 -7.67
N ASN A 629 26.25 22.40 -8.89
CA ASN A 629 25.06 23.19 -9.19
C ASN A 629 24.99 24.58 -8.53
N ALA A 630 26.06 25.11 -7.91
CA ALA A 630 26.01 26.33 -7.10
C ALA A 630 25.24 27.52 -7.73
N PHE A 631 25.31 27.70 -9.06
CA PHE A 631 24.62 28.74 -9.83
C PHE A 631 23.79 28.19 -11.00
N SER A 632 23.32 26.94 -10.94
CA SER A 632 22.43 26.39 -11.96
C SER A 632 21.10 27.14 -12.00
N ARG A 633 20.49 27.31 -13.18
CA ARG A 633 19.22 28.02 -13.41
C ARG A 633 19.20 29.50 -12.98
N CYS A 634 20.35 30.13 -12.82
CA CYS A 634 20.46 31.58 -12.66
C CYS A 634 20.33 32.27 -14.03
N GLU A 635 19.10 32.30 -14.59
CA GLU A 635 18.84 32.69 -15.98
C GLU A 635 19.39 34.09 -16.37
N SER A 636 19.35 35.05 -15.44
CA SER A 636 19.86 36.42 -15.67
C SER A 636 21.36 36.61 -15.37
N LEU A 637 22.07 35.56 -14.95
CA LEU A 637 23.47 35.66 -14.53
C LEU A 637 24.37 35.95 -15.74
N GLN A 638 25.04 37.09 -15.71
CA GLN A 638 25.89 37.59 -16.79
C GLN A 638 27.38 37.56 -16.44
N LYS A 639 27.73 37.58 -15.15
CA LYS A 639 29.12 37.69 -14.68
C LYS A 639 29.32 36.95 -13.36
N ILE A 640 30.32 36.06 -13.32
CA ILE A 640 30.83 35.49 -12.07
C ILE A 640 32.31 35.83 -11.96
N THR A 641 32.71 36.46 -10.86
CA THR A 641 34.11 36.80 -10.55
C THR A 641 34.61 35.87 -9.46
N ILE A 642 35.70 35.14 -9.71
CA ILE A 642 36.29 34.18 -8.77
C ILE A 642 37.68 34.68 -8.37
N LEU A 643 37.81 35.09 -7.11
CA LEU A 643 39.03 35.72 -6.59
C LEU A 643 40.04 34.73 -6.02
N ASN A 644 39.69 33.45 -5.85
CA ASN A 644 40.67 32.42 -5.47
C ASN A 644 41.22 31.72 -6.73
N PRO A 645 42.53 31.86 -7.05
CA PRO A 645 43.12 31.18 -8.21
C PRO A 645 43.12 29.64 -8.09
N GLU A 646 43.16 29.12 -6.86
CA GLU A 646 43.20 27.69 -6.53
C GLU A 646 41.81 27.14 -6.13
N CYS A 647 40.71 27.81 -6.52
CA CYS A 647 39.36 27.36 -6.20
C CYS A 647 39.07 26.00 -6.86
N THR A 648 38.75 24.99 -6.06
CA THR A 648 38.31 23.69 -6.57
C THR A 648 36.84 23.74 -7.00
N PHE A 649 36.51 23.00 -8.06
CA PHE A 649 35.15 22.86 -8.57
C PHE A 649 34.73 21.39 -8.48
N TYR A 650 33.55 21.11 -7.93
CA TYR A 650 33.05 19.74 -7.76
C TYR A 650 31.76 19.50 -8.55
N GLY A 651 31.72 18.42 -9.33
CA GLY A 651 30.63 18.10 -10.25
C GLY A 651 30.86 18.63 -11.67
N ASN A 652 30.79 17.73 -12.66
CA ASN A 652 30.98 18.02 -14.08
C ASN A 652 29.99 19.07 -14.60
N SER A 653 30.41 19.96 -15.50
CA SER A 653 29.61 20.80 -16.43
C SER A 653 28.38 21.58 -15.92
N LEU A 654 28.07 21.56 -14.63
CA LEU A 654 26.76 21.97 -14.09
C LEU A 654 26.84 23.00 -12.97
N LEU A 655 28.05 23.44 -12.62
CA LEU A 655 28.26 24.57 -11.70
C LEU A 655 27.40 25.80 -12.07
N ILE A 656 27.31 26.07 -13.39
CA ILE A 656 26.53 27.16 -13.98
C ILE A 656 25.92 26.62 -15.28
N CYS A 657 24.59 26.51 -15.34
CA CYS A 657 23.88 26.09 -16.55
C CYS A 657 22.45 26.63 -16.55
N ASN A 658 22.00 27.15 -17.70
CA ASN A 658 20.73 27.90 -17.79
C ASN A 658 19.57 27.11 -18.42
N GLU A 659 19.74 25.82 -18.74
CA GLU A 659 18.70 24.99 -19.38
C GLU A 659 18.38 23.71 -18.61
N THR A 660 17.14 23.21 -18.78
CA THR A 660 16.58 22.06 -18.06
C THR A 660 16.56 20.76 -18.87
N SER A 661 17.49 20.55 -19.80
CA SER A 661 17.48 19.33 -20.63
C SER A 661 17.97 18.10 -19.86
N GLU A 662 17.31 16.95 -20.05
CA GLU A 662 17.73 15.64 -19.49
C GLU A 662 19.12 15.17 -19.98
N LEU A 663 19.72 15.92 -20.91
CA LEU A 663 21.04 15.67 -21.49
C LEU A 663 22.14 16.57 -20.90
N TYR A 664 21.80 17.49 -19.98
CA TYR A 664 22.75 18.33 -19.25
C TYR A 664 23.68 19.19 -20.14
N THR A 665 23.14 19.73 -21.24
CA THR A 665 23.89 20.48 -22.26
C THR A 665 23.71 22.01 -22.22
N GLY A 666 23.14 22.58 -21.15
CA GLY A 666 22.81 24.00 -21.07
C GLY A 666 24.05 24.90 -20.92
N ILE A 667 24.38 25.66 -21.96
CA ILE A 667 25.57 26.53 -21.99
C ILE A 667 25.29 27.83 -21.21
N TYR A 668 26.10 28.15 -20.20
CA TYR A 668 26.14 29.48 -19.61
C TYR A 668 26.77 30.47 -20.61
N HIS A 669 26.02 31.53 -20.96
CA HIS A 669 26.42 32.52 -21.96
C HIS A 669 27.05 33.79 -21.37
N GLY A 670 27.18 33.89 -20.05
CA GLY A 670 27.85 35.00 -19.39
C GLY A 670 29.37 34.88 -19.39
N VAL A 671 30.00 35.77 -18.62
CA VAL A 671 31.45 35.84 -18.43
C VAL A 671 31.85 35.19 -17.10
N ILE A 672 32.94 34.44 -17.11
CA ILE A 672 33.70 34.04 -15.91
C ILE A 672 34.95 34.90 -15.84
N ARG A 673 35.20 35.52 -14.68
CA ARG A 673 36.41 36.30 -14.40
C ARG A 673 37.26 35.61 -13.34
N GLY A 674 38.56 35.59 -13.55
CA GLY A 674 39.55 35.04 -12.62
C GLY A 674 40.96 35.49 -13.01
N TYR A 675 41.96 35.16 -12.19
CA TYR A 675 43.37 35.41 -12.55
C TYR A 675 43.82 34.52 -13.72
N ALA A 676 44.90 34.91 -14.40
CA ALA A 676 45.53 34.05 -15.40
C ALA A 676 46.06 32.75 -14.75
N ASP A 677 46.05 31.65 -15.51
CA ASP A 677 46.42 30.29 -15.08
C ASP A 677 45.61 29.75 -13.88
N SER A 678 44.52 30.42 -13.51
CA SER A 678 43.66 30.00 -12.41
C SER A 678 42.76 28.82 -12.75
N SER A 679 42.29 28.14 -11.72
CA SER A 679 41.25 27.12 -11.81
C SER A 679 39.98 27.65 -12.49
N ALA A 680 39.67 28.94 -12.36
CA ALA A 680 38.53 29.58 -13.03
C ALA A 680 38.74 29.73 -14.55
N GLN A 681 39.98 29.98 -14.99
CA GLN A 681 40.35 29.93 -16.41
C GLN A 681 40.22 28.51 -16.96
N VAL A 682 40.80 27.53 -16.27
CA VAL A 682 40.72 26.11 -16.67
C VAL A 682 39.27 25.63 -16.78
N CYS A 683 38.41 25.99 -15.82
CA CYS A 683 36.98 25.69 -15.86
C CYS A 683 36.29 26.33 -17.08
N ALA A 684 36.57 27.60 -17.37
CA ALA A 684 36.00 28.28 -18.53
C ALA A 684 36.45 27.67 -19.86
N GLU A 685 37.72 27.26 -19.97
CA GLU A 685 38.26 26.59 -21.15
C GLU A 685 37.70 25.16 -21.33
N GLU A 686 37.57 24.39 -20.25
CA GLU A 686 37.05 23.01 -20.26
C GLU A 686 35.59 22.95 -20.75
N TYR A 687 34.76 23.89 -20.30
CA TYR A 687 33.33 23.92 -20.59
C TYR A 687 32.90 24.94 -21.67
N GLY A 688 33.86 25.66 -22.27
CA GLY A 688 33.60 26.59 -23.38
C GLY A 688 32.90 27.89 -22.97
N TYR A 689 33.03 28.32 -21.72
CA TYR A 689 32.51 29.59 -21.22
C TYR A 689 33.39 30.77 -21.66
N THR A 690 32.84 31.99 -21.67
CA THR A 690 33.65 33.19 -21.96
C THR A 690 34.50 33.55 -20.74
N PHE A 691 35.81 33.31 -20.79
CA PHE A 691 36.74 33.77 -19.78
C PHE A 691 37.19 35.22 -20.03
N ARG A 692 37.38 36.00 -18.95
CA ARG A 692 38.13 37.27 -18.99
C ARG A 692 39.06 37.40 -17.78
N LYS A 693 40.33 37.70 -18.05
CA LYS A 693 41.39 37.86 -17.04
C LYS A 693 41.08 39.02 -16.09
N ILE A 694 41.27 38.80 -14.79
CA ILE A 694 41.44 39.88 -13.80
C ILE A 694 42.87 40.38 -13.95
N MET A 695 43.03 41.60 -14.44
CA MET A 695 44.33 42.25 -14.60
C MET A 695 44.85 42.75 -13.25
N THR A 696 46.17 42.82 -13.11
CA THR A 696 46.80 43.38 -11.91
C THR A 696 46.50 44.88 -11.84
N LEU A 697 46.06 45.37 -10.68
CA LEU A 697 45.77 46.81 -10.51
C LEU A 697 47.02 47.63 -10.86
N GLY A 698 46.86 48.61 -11.75
CA GLY A 698 47.95 49.44 -12.29
C GLY A 698 48.76 48.85 -13.45
N ASP A 699 48.60 47.57 -13.78
CA ASP A 699 49.20 46.94 -14.97
C ASP A 699 48.16 47.03 -16.10
N VAL A 700 48.12 48.18 -16.77
CA VAL A 700 47.13 48.47 -17.81
C VAL A 700 47.53 47.83 -19.13
N ASN A 701 48.83 47.56 -19.31
CA ASN A 701 49.39 47.04 -20.54
C ASN A 701 49.53 45.50 -20.57
N ASP A 702 49.34 44.84 -19.42
CA ASP A 702 49.44 43.38 -19.20
C ASP A 702 50.87 42.83 -19.42
N ASP A 703 51.90 43.60 -19.05
CA ASP A 703 53.34 43.18 -19.07
C ASP A 703 53.85 42.58 -17.76
N GLU A 704 52.96 42.36 -16.79
CA GLU A 704 53.22 41.88 -15.43
C GLU A 704 53.94 42.91 -14.53
N THR A 705 54.21 44.13 -15.00
CA THR A 705 54.99 45.13 -14.25
C THR A 705 54.34 46.52 -14.24
N VAL A 706 53.70 46.90 -13.12
CA VAL A 706 53.15 48.25 -12.90
C VAL A 706 54.25 49.32 -13.01
N ASN A 707 54.33 50.04 -14.12
CA ASN A 707 55.44 50.93 -14.43
C ASN A 707 55.02 52.22 -15.18
N ALA A 708 56.00 53.03 -15.62
CA ALA A 708 55.74 54.30 -16.30
C ALA A 708 55.06 54.14 -17.68
N SER A 709 55.11 52.94 -18.27
CA SER A 709 54.35 52.53 -19.46
C SER A 709 52.85 52.62 -19.21
N ASP A 710 52.38 52.06 -18.09
CA ASP A 710 50.97 52.01 -17.70
C ASP A 710 50.45 53.40 -17.40
N ALA A 711 51.20 54.19 -16.63
CA ALA A 711 50.88 55.60 -16.41
C ALA A 711 50.76 56.39 -17.73
N ALA A 712 51.56 56.07 -18.75
CA ALA A 712 51.44 56.69 -20.06
C ALA A 712 50.16 56.24 -20.80
N GLN A 713 49.75 54.97 -20.69
CA GLN A 713 48.48 54.48 -21.24
C GLN A 713 47.27 55.13 -20.54
N ILE A 714 47.30 55.25 -19.21
CA ILE A 714 46.28 55.98 -18.44
C ILE A 714 46.20 57.44 -18.90
N LEU A 715 47.32 58.14 -19.07
CA LEU A 715 47.30 59.53 -19.55
C LEU A 715 46.73 59.67 -20.97
N ILE A 716 46.94 58.67 -21.83
CA ILE A 716 46.32 58.62 -23.16
C ILE A 716 44.80 58.40 -23.04
N ALA A 717 44.37 57.44 -22.21
CA ALA A 717 42.95 57.17 -21.96
C ALA A 717 42.24 58.39 -21.32
N ALA A 718 42.84 59.02 -20.32
CA ALA A 718 42.35 60.24 -19.68
C ALA A 718 42.24 61.43 -20.66
N ALA A 719 43.20 61.57 -21.58
CA ALA A 719 43.13 62.58 -22.63
C ALA A 719 42.00 62.29 -23.65
N SER A 720 41.73 61.02 -23.95
CA SER A 720 40.57 60.61 -24.74
C SER A 720 39.24 60.87 -24.01
N ALA A 721 39.16 60.52 -22.72
CA ALA A 721 38.00 60.77 -21.85
C ALA A 721 37.65 62.26 -21.79
N GLY A 722 38.63 63.12 -21.51
CA GLY A 722 38.46 64.57 -21.48
C GLY A 722 38.12 65.19 -22.85
N ALA A 723 38.38 64.47 -23.95
CA ALA A 723 37.97 64.83 -25.30
C ALA A 723 36.60 64.25 -25.73
N GLY A 724 35.91 63.51 -24.84
CA GLY A 724 34.63 62.84 -25.13
C GLY A 724 34.77 61.70 -26.15
N ARG A 725 35.91 60.99 -26.14
CA ARG A 725 36.23 59.87 -27.04
C ARG A 725 36.29 58.56 -26.28
N ASP A 726 36.21 57.47 -27.02
CA ASP A 726 36.53 56.13 -26.55
C ASP A 726 37.92 56.08 -25.90
N LEU A 727 38.05 55.37 -24.77
CA LEU A 727 39.29 55.32 -23.99
C LEU A 727 40.43 54.62 -24.72
N GLY A 728 40.13 53.72 -25.66
CA GLY A 728 41.11 52.81 -26.27
C GLY A 728 41.57 51.69 -25.34
N LEU A 729 40.88 51.46 -24.21
CA LEU A 729 41.11 50.41 -23.23
C LEU A 729 39.95 49.39 -23.26
N THR A 730 40.22 48.13 -22.95
CA THR A 730 39.13 47.16 -22.65
C THR A 730 38.49 47.45 -21.28
N GLU A 731 37.44 46.71 -20.93
CA GLU A 731 36.79 46.77 -19.62
C GLU A 731 37.78 46.42 -18.49
N GLU A 732 38.60 45.38 -18.71
CA GLU A 732 39.62 44.90 -17.76
C GLU A 732 40.76 45.89 -17.61
N GLN A 733 41.23 46.47 -18.72
CA GLN A 733 42.24 47.53 -18.72
C GLN A 733 41.72 48.82 -18.06
N THR A 734 40.43 49.11 -18.19
CA THR A 734 39.79 50.26 -17.54
C THR A 734 39.73 50.04 -16.03
N GLU A 735 39.34 48.85 -15.56
CA GLU A 735 39.39 48.50 -14.12
C GLU A 735 40.82 48.50 -13.56
N ALA A 736 41.81 47.99 -14.31
CA ALA A 736 43.22 48.06 -13.90
C ALA A 736 43.77 49.49 -13.88
N ALA A 737 43.22 50.38 -14.72
CA ALA A 737 43.60 51.79 -14.80
C ALA A 737 42.99 52.66 -13.69
N ASP A 738 41.84 52.29 -13.12
CA ASP A 738 41.23 52.99 -11.98
C ASP A 738 41.92 52.59 -10.66
N VAL A 739 43.21 52.95 -10.54
CA VAL A 739 44.04 52.54 -9.40
C VAL A 739 43.61 53.19 -8.08
N ASN A 740 42.83 54.27 -8.14
CA ASN A 740 42.32 54.97 -6.97
C ASN A 740 40.88 54.54 -6.57
N GLY A 741 40.12 53.95 -7.51
CA GLY A 741 38.76 53.45 -7.29
C GLY A 741 37.67 54.53 -7.29
N ASP A 742 37.89 55.69 -7.92
CA ASP A 742 36.91 56.78 -8.03
C ASP A 742 35.93 56.61 -9.20
N GLY A 743 36.16 55.62 -10.07
CA GLY A 743 35.35 55.32 -11.25
C GLY A 743 35.70 56.15 -12.48
N THR A 744 36.78 56.95 -12.47
CA THR A 744 37.13 57.86 -13.57
C THR A 744 38.62 57.82 -13.93
N ILE A 745 38.94 57.28 -15.12
CA ILE A 745 40.33 57.19 -15.60
C ILE A 745 40.89 58.59 -15.86
N ASN A 746 41.77 59.07 -14.99
CA ASN A 746 42.25 60.44 -15.00
C ASN A 746 43.76 60.56 -14.69
N ALA A 747 44.26 61.79 -14.61
CA ALA A 747 45.69 62.04 -14.38
C ALA A 747 46.16 61.68 -12.95
N SER A 748 45.24 61.53 -12.00
CA SER A 748 45.53 61.11 -10.62
C SER A 748 45.95 59.64 -10.58
N ASP A 749 45.31 58.79 -11.38
CA ASP A 749 45.63 57.36 -11.47
C ASP A 749 47.03 57.14 -12.03
N ALA A 750 47.35 57.84 -13.12
CA ALA A 750 48.69 57.85 -13.68
C ALA A 750 49.74 58.40 -12.70
N ALA A 751 49.38 59.38 -11.86
CA ALA A 751 50.28 59.91 -10.84
C ALA A 751 50.56 58.87 -9.74
N ILE A 752 49.55 58.12 -9.29
CA ILE A 752 49.71 57.02 -8.31
C ILE A 752 50.65 55.95 -8.85
N ILE A 753 50.48 55.51 -10.10
CA ILE A 753 51.40 54.57 -10.76
C ILE A 753 52.82 55.13 -10.83
N LEU A 754 53.01 56.40 -11.21
CA LEU A 754 54.34 57.01 -11.29
C LEU A 754 55.02 57.12 -9.91
N ILE A 755 54.26 57.39 -8.85
CA ILE A 755 54.77 57.43 -7.47
C ILE A 755 55.17 56.02 -7.03
N TYR A 756 54.32 55.02 -7.25
CA TYR A 756 54.61 53.61 -6.98
C TYR A 756 55.86 53.13 -7.74
N ALA A 757 55.93 53.37 -9.05
CA ALA A 757 57.06 52.96 -9.89
C ALA A 757 58.38 53.64 -9.46
N ALA A 758 58.32 54.88 -8.98
CA ALA A 758 59.48 55.57 -8.41
C ALA A 758 59.92 54.97 -7.06
N ALA A 759 58.98 54.54 -6.22
CA ALA A 759 59.26 53.88 -4.93
C ALA A 759 59.83 52.46 -5.12
N ALA A 760 59.21 51.66 -5.99
CA ALA A 760 59.70 50.33 -6.37
C ALA A 760 61.10 50.42 -7.02
N GLY A 761 61.29 51.35 -7.96
CA GLY A 761 62.60 51.61 -8.58
C GLY A 761 63.68 52.15 -7.63
N ALA A 762 63.30 52.64 -6.44
CA ALA A 762 64.22 53.03 -5.37
C ALA A 762 64.59 51.87 -4.42
N GLY A 763 64.09 50.65 -4.66
CA GLY A 763 64.42 49.45 -3.88
C GLY A 763 63.60 49.31 -2.59
N GLN A 764 62.36 49.82 -2.55
CA GLN A 764 61.44 49.59 -1.44
C GLN A 764 60.64 48.31 -1.68
N GLU A 765 61.17 47.16 -1.26
CA GLU A 765 60.66 45.82 -1.62
C GLU A 765 59.28 45.44 -1.02
N ASP A 766 58.78 46.18 -0.02
CA ASP A 766 57.55 45.85 0.73
C ASP A 766 56.31 46.72 0.38
N VAL A 767 56.40 47.67 -0.56
CA VAL A 767 55.31 48.66 -0.78
C VAL A 767 54.31 48.18 -1.83
N LYS A 768 53.01 48.29 -1.53
CA LYS A 768 51.92 47.95 -2.47
C LYS A 768 51.41 49.19 -3.19
N LEU A 769 50.92 49.03 -4.43
CA LEU A 769 50.28 50.13 -5.17
C LEU A 769 49.15 50.81 -4.37
N THR A 770 48.37 50.00 -3.64
CA THR A 770 47.26 50.47 -2.80
C THR A 770 47.68 51.31 -1.59
N ASP A 771 48.97 51.31 -1.20
CA ASP A 771 49.48 52.18 -0.14
C ASP A 771 49.58 53.65 -0.60
N PHE A 772 49.63 53.89 -1.92
CA PHE A 772 49.76 55.22 -2.55
C PHE A 772 48.43 55.87 -2.96
N VAL A 773 47.30 55.22 -2.66
CA VAL A 773 45.94 55.71 -2.98
C VAL A 773 45.43 56.76 -1.98
N LYS A 774 46.18 57.03 -0.90
CA LYS A 774 45.85 57.99 0.18
C LYS A 774 46.73 59.24 0.15
#